data_AF-A0A9E5YT24-F1
#
_entry.id   AF-A0A9E5YT24-F1
#
_cell.length_a   1.000
_cell.length_b   1.000
_cell.length_c   1.000
_cell.angle_alpha   90.00
_cell.angle_beta   90.00
_cell.angle_gamma   90.00
#
_symmetry.space_group_name_H-M   'P 1'
#
loop_
_entity.id
_entity.type
_entity.pdbx_description
1 polymer ?
#
loop_
_entity_poly.entity_id
_entity_poly.type
_entity_poly.pdbx_seq_one_letter_code
_entity_poly.pdbx_strand_id
1 'polypeptide(L)'
;MDDLKLEIKKPILRKLILSIGIPLLIVYLTVLVLNYIWGKNAALEQTKKYLRELTDHHAAVLDAEFSKITMAPIAVSEALENLQKPTHEQLISLVEKKMEFNPNIFGMAVAFEPYKFSSQKEFYSPYVYEENEKFMSCELSSSYNYLFKDWYLIPKLLNHSYWSEPYFDVGGGNILMNTFSTPIYSKDKFIGIVTADMSLENLKARMDSVQIMGGYTFIISQHGTYIYHPNKKDIMRETLFSKAQRVNYPPMREFGRDMLKGNKAVIPFLDPIQGSKQWLVYTPIKSTGWTLAAIIPEKQILASVHSAIIRQSSVMLIGLLIISLVIIWASIGITKPIRKLVGLAGILATGNLDVQMENIKGEDEIHELAVVFNKMVIDLKQHIKDLTTTTKAKQAVESELKIARQIQESLLPRIWPAFPDREEFDLFAKNIPAKEVAGDFYDFFFLDDNTLAIIIADVSGKGIAAGLFMAVTRTLMKTVCQKGVEPADAVEKANAILCQDNDACMFTTLFLAIYNVDSGKYSYANAGHNLPIVLTKNGDCRFLPTLNNIAMGIDDVHHYNQSDSHLEVGDCLVLYTDGVTEATDGSDNLYGEERFCEKLKINVSNPVEVILNKIEVDLDKFQGENQFDDITMLFIRRN
;
A
#
# COMPACT_ATOMS: atom_id res chain seq x y z
N MET A 1 31.89 -4.15 12.77
CA MET A 1 30.91 -4.47 13.84
C MET A 1 30.22 -3.17 14.19
N ASP A 2 28.89 -3.20 14.22
CA ASP A 2 27.95 -2.11 14.56
C ASP A 2 27.87 -0.90 13.62
N ASP A 3 26.90 -0.94 12.67
CA ASP A 3 25.88 0.12 12.45
C ASP A 3 25.11 -0.04 11.12
N LEU A 4 24.28 -1.08 11.01
CA LEU A 4 23.22 -1.11 9.99
C LEU A 4 22.01 -1.94 10.43
N LYS A 5 21.55 -1.70 11.66
CA LYS A 5 20.17 -2.08 12.02
C LYS A 5 19.23 -1.04 11.42
N LEU A 6 18.81 -1.28 10.18
CA LEU A 6 17.63 -0.64 9.59
C LEU A 6 16.38 -1.06 10.42
N GLU A 7 16.17 -0.38 11.55
CA GLU A 7 14.93 -0.48 12.31
C GLU A 7 13.81 0.15 11.49
N ILE A 8 13.09 -0.68 10.74
CA ILE A 8 11.84 -0.29 10.09
C ILE A 8 10.81 -0.04 11.22
N LYS A 9 10.72 1.21 11.67
CA LYS A 9 9.92 1.65 12.84
C LYS A 9 8.40 1.43 12.72
N LYS A 10 7.86 1.07 11.56
CA LYS A 10 6.42 0.75 11.37
C LYS A 10 6.22 -0.34 10.32
N PRO A 11 5.70 -1.55 10.67
CA PRO A 11 5.41 -2.58 9.68
C PRO A 11 4.31 -2.13 8.72
N ILE A 12 4.43 -2.48 7.44
CA ILE A 12 3.45 -2.19 6.37
C ILE A 12 2.04 -2.63 6.79
N LEU A 13 1.94 -3.76 7.52
CA LEU A 13 0.71 -4.24 8.14
C LEU A 13 0.00 -3.19 9.00
N ARG A 14 0.72 -2.44 9.84
CA ARG A 14 0.12 -1.40 10.70
C ARG A 14 -0.42 -0.24 9.87
N LYS A 15 0.26 0.13 8.77
CA LYS A 15 -0.24 1.15 7.84
C LYS A 15 -1.51 0.67 7.14
N LEU A 16 -1.54 -0.56 6.62
CA LEU A 16 -2.71 -1.17 5.98
C LEU A 16 -3.92 -1.25 6.91
N ILE A 17 -3.73 -1.68 8.16
CA ILE A 17 -4.80 -1.75 9.16
C ILE A 17 -5.36 -0.34 9.45
N LEU A 18 -4.49 0.67 9.58
CA LEU A 18 -4.93 2.04 9.82
C LEU A 18 -5.61 2.67 8.60
N SER A 19 -5.09 2.44 7.39
CA SER A 19 -5.58 3.08 6.16
C SER A 19 -6.81 2.40 5.57
N ILE A 20 -7.02 1.11 5.81
CA ILE A 20 -8.16 0.35 5.28
C ILE A 20 -9.11 -0.04 6.40
N GLY A 21 -8.59 -0.61 7.49
CA GLY A 21 -9.41 -1.14 8.58
C GLY A 21 -10.25 -0.09 9.30
N ILE A 22 -9.67 1.07 9.65
CA ILE A 22 -10.41 2.15 10.33
C ILE A 22 -11.52 2.73 9.44
N PRO A 23 -11.27 3.13 8.18
CA PRO A 23 -12.35 3.60 7.31
C PRO A 23 -13.45 2.56 7.11
N LEU A 24 -13.09 1.28 6.95
CA LEU A 24 -14.07 0.21 6.79
C LEU A 24 -14.95 0.02 8.04
N LEU A 25 -14.36 0.15 9.24
CA LEU A 25 -15.09 0.15 10.51
C LEU A 25 -16.04 1.35 10.63
N ILE A 26 -15.60 2.54 10.19
CA ILE A 26 -16.45 3.74 10.19
C ILE A 26 -17.63 3.57 9.24
N VAL A 27 -17.40 3.06 8.03
CA VAL A 27 -18.47 2.76 7.07
C VAL A 27 -19.44 1.73 7.66
N TYR A 28 -18.93 0.67 8.28
CA TYR A 28 -19.74 -0.34 8.97
C TYR A 28 -20.64 0.28 10.06
N LEU A 29 -20.07 1.08 10.96
CA LEU A 29 -20.82 1.73 12.04
C LEU A 29 -21.87 2.70 11.48
N THR A 30 -21.52 3.44 10.42
CA THR A 30 -22.42 4.38 9.76
C THR A 30 -23.61 3.65 9.14
N VAL A 31 -23.38 2.57 8.40
CA VAL A 31 -24.45 1.76 7.79
C VAL A 31 -25.35 1.15 8.85
N LEU A 32 -24.79 0.65 9.95
CA LEU A 32 -25.57 0.09 11.06
C LEU A 32 -26.48 1.14 11.71
N VAL A 33 -25.96 2.33 11.97
CA VAL A 33 -26.73 3.45 12.55
C VAL A 33 -27.83 3.90 11.58
N LEU A 34 -27.52 4.11 10.30
CA LEU A 34 -28.51 4.50 9.29
C LEU A 34 -29.62 3.47 9.15
N ASN A 35 -29.26 2.19 9.13
CA ASN A 35 -30.22 1.10 9.02
C ASN A 35 -31.09 0.98 10.29
N TYR A 36 -30.54 1.22 11.48
CA TYR A 36 -31.35 1.31 12.71
C TYR A 36 -32.37 2.45 12.62
N ILE A 37 -31.94 3.64 12.20
CA ILE A 37 -32.82 4.82 12.10
C ILE A 37 -33.92 4.57 11.06
N TRP A 38 -33.56 4.10 9.87
CA TRP A 38 -34.52 3.82 8.79
C TRP A 38 -35.45 2.67 9.15
N GLY A 39 -34.91 1.56 9.67
CA GLY A 39 -35.69 0.40 10.08
C GLY A 39 -36.68 0.72 11.20
N LYS A 40 -36.26 1.53 12.19
CA LYS A 40 -37.16 2.01 13.25
C LYS A 40 -38.28 2.88 12.68
N ASN A 41 -37.95 3.88 11.87
CA ASN A 41 -38.95 4.80 11.33
C ASN A 41 -39.93 4.07 10.38
N ALA A 42 -39.43 3.18 9.52
CA ALA A 42 -40.24 2.39 8.61
C ALA A 42 -41.19 1.45 9.39
N ALA A 43 -40.69 0.76 10.41
CA ALA A 43 -41.52 -0.10 11.25
C ALA A 43 -42.61 0.70 11.99
N LEU A 44 -42.27 1.86 12.55
CA LEU A 44 -43.25 2.71 13.23
C LEU A 44 -44.36 3.19 12.27
N GLU A 45 -44.01 3.68 11.08
CA GLU A 45 -45.02 4.12 10.10
C GLU A 45 -45.87 2.96 9.57
N GLN A 46 -45.26 1.82 9.26
CA GLN A 46 -45.99 0.63 8.82
C GLN A 46 -46.95 0.14 9.91
N THR A 47 -46.51 0.12 11.16
CA THR A 47 -47.37 -0.26 12.29
C THR A 47 -48.49 0.75 12.49
N LYS A 48 -48.25 2.06 12.45
CA LYS A 48 -49.33 3.07 12.54
C LYS A 48 -50.43 2.81 11.50
N LYS A 49 -50.03 2.54 10.24
CA LYS A 49 -50.97 2.23 9.16
C LYS A 49 -51.74 0.94 9.42
N TYR A 50 -51.04 -0.15 9.75
CA TYR A 50 -51.63 -1.44 10.08
C TYR A 50 -52.63 -1.34 11.23
N LEU A 51 -52.28 -0.62 12.30
CA LEU A 51 -53.14 -0.45 13.47
C LEU A 51 -54.40 0.34 13.17
N ARG A 52 -54.30 1.36 12.32
CA ARG A 52 -55.45 2.13 11.87
C ARG A 52 -56.39 1.24 11.05
N GLU A 53 -55.86 0.51 10.08
CA GLU A 53 -56.64 -0.41 9.24
C GLU A 53 -57.30 -1.53 10.07
N LEU A 54 -56.56 -2.12 11.01
CA LEU A 54 -57.06 -3.16 11.91
C LEU A 54 -58.20 -2.63 12.79
N THR A 55 -58.02 -1.47 13.43
CA THR A 55 -59.04 -0.88 14.31
C THR A 55 -60.25 -0.40 13.51
N ASP A 56 -60.04 0.18 12.33
CA ASP A 56 -61.14 0.57 11.41
C ASP A 56 -61.94 -0.66 10.95
N HIS A 57 -61.27 -1.77 10.61
CA HIS A 57 -61.93 -3.02 10.24
C HIS A 57 -62.77 -3.57 11.39
N HIS A 58 -62.20 -3.72 12.59
CA HIS A 58 -62.93 -4.26 13.74
C HIS A 58 -64.05 -3.32 14.21
N ALA A 59 -63.85 -2.01 14.18
CA ALA A 59 -64.91 -1.05 14.48
C ALA A 59 -66.07 -1.17 13.48
N ALA A 60 -65.80 -1.33 12.18
CA ALA A 60 -66.85 -1.51 11.17
C ALA A 60 -67.59 -2.85 11.32
N VAL A 61 -66.90 -3.93 11.69
CA VAL A 61 -67.53 -5.23 11.96
C VAL A 61 -68.45 -5.13 13.18
N LEU A 62 -67.97 -4.55 14.28
CA LEU A 62 -68.80 -4.30 15.47
C LEU A 62 -69.97 -3.36 15.16
N ASP A 63 -69.76 -2.34 14.34
CA ASP A 63 -70.81 -1.42 13.90
C ASP A 63 -71.94 -2.15 13.16
N ALA A 64 -71.58 -3.07 12.26
CA ALA A 64 -72.55 -3.89 11.54
C ALA A 64 -73.29 -4.87 12.48
N GLU A 65 -72.61 -5.46 13.46
CA GLU A 65 -73.21 -6.34 14.47
C GLU A 65 -74.17 -5.57 15.38
N PHE A 66 -73.75 -4.43 15.92
CA PHE A 66 -74.58 -3.59 16.79
C PHE A 66 -75.75 -2.97 16.02
N SER A 67 -75.56 -2.59 14.76
CA SER A 67 -76.66 -2.10 13.92
C SER A 67 -77.77 -3.15 13.78
N LYS A 68 -77.44 -4.44 13.60
CA LYS A 68 -78.44 -5.52 13.58
C LYS A 68 -79.20 -5.62 14.92
N ILE A 69 -78.49 -5.52 16.04
CA ILE A 69 -79.10 -5.51 17.38
C ILE A 69 -80.08 -4.34 17.52
N THR A 70 -79.72 -3.14 17.03
CA THR A 70 -80.62 -1.97 17.10
C THR A 70 -81.85 -2.07 16.19
N MET A 71 -81.73 -2.73 15.04
CA MET A 71 -82.83 -2.86 14.07
C MET A 71 -83.97 -3.76 14.57
N ALA A 72 -83.66 -4.79 15.37
CA ALA A 72 -84.66 -5.72 15.89
C ALA A 72 -85.75 -5.03 16.76
N PRO A 73 -85.42 -4.29 17.83
CA PRO A 73 -86.42 -3.62 18.66
C PRO A 73 -87.08 -2.45 17.94
N ILE A 74 -86.40 -1.77 17.01
CA ILE A 74 -87.03 -0.74 16.14
C ILE A 74 -88.14 -1.38 15.31
N ALA A 75 -87.87 -2.50 14.65
CA ALA A 75 -88.87 -3.20 13.84
C ALA A 75 -90.04 -3.75 14.67
N VAL A 76 -89.79 -4.18 15.92
CA VAL A 76 -90.87 -4.57 16.86
C VAL A 76 -91.68 -3.34 17.27
N SER A 77 -91.03 -2.22 17.59
CA SER A 77 -91.72 -0.98 17.94
C SER A 77 -92.65 -0.52 16.81
N GLU A 78 -92.12 -0.39 15.59
CA GLU A 78 -92.89 -0.01 14.39
C GLU A 78 -94.06 -0.98 14.11
N ALA A 79 -93.87 -2.28 14.33
CA ALA A 79 -94.96 -3.25 14.20
C ALA A 79 -96.04 -3.03 15.26
N LEU A 80 -95.67 -2.71 16.50
CA LEU A 80 -96.60 -2.43 17.60
C LEU A 80 -97.35 -1.11 17.44
N GLU A 81 -96.77 -0.10 16.78
CA GLU A 81 -97.48 1.15 16.47
C GLU A 81 -98.66 0.91 15.51
N ASN A 82 -98.50 -0.06 14.60
CA ASN A 82 -99.48 -0.42 13.58
C ASN A 82 -100.51 -1.47 14.04
N LEU A 83 -100.18 -2.27 15.06
CA LEU A 83 -101.07 -3.32 15.59
C LEU A 83 -102.12 -2.74 16.54
N GLN A 84 -103.40 -2.95 16.23
CA GLN A 84 -104.48 -2.61 17.16
C GLN A 84 -104.61 -3.70 18.24
N LYS A 85 -104.09 -3.43 19.44
CA LYS A 85 -104.18 -4.29 20.65
C LYS A 85 -103.69 -5.73 20.42
N PRO A 86 -102.36 -5.96 20.34
CA PRO A 86 -101.80 -7.31 20.19
C PRO A 86 -102.10 -8.20 21.41
N THR A 87 -102.33 -9.50 21.18
CA THR A 87 -102.41 -10.48 22.27
C THR A 87 -101.01 -10.80 22.82
N HIS A 88 -100.93 -11.39 24.02
CA HIS A 88 -99.65 -11.83 24.60
C HIS A 88 -98.89 -12.79 23.66
N GLU A 89 -99.58 -13.79 23.11
CA GLU A 89 -98.98 -14.78 22.19
C GLU A 89 -98.45 -14.12 20.91
N GLN A 90 -99.18 -13.16 20.34
CA GLN A 90 -98.73 -12.43 19.14
C GLN A 90 -97.47 -11.60 19.42
N LEU A 91 -97.39 -11.00 20.61
CA LEU A 91 -96.24 -10.20 21.02
C LEU A 91 -95.01 -11.08 21.29
N ILE A 92 -95.16 -12.18 22.04
CA ILE A 92 -94.07 -13.11 22.29
C ILE A 92 -93.56 -13.70 20.97
N SER A 93 -94.45 -14.18 20.09
CA SER A 93 -94.07 -14.73 18.79
C SER A 93 -93.37 -13.70 17.88
N LEU A 94 -93.79 -12.43 17.92
CA LEU A 94 -93.12 -11.36 17.19
C LEU A 94 -91.68 -11.14 17.69
N VAL A 95 -91.49 -11.15 19.01
CA VAL A 95 -90.17 -10.98 19.63
C VAL A 95 -89.27 -12.17 19.36
N GLU A 96 -89.75 -13.41 19.60
CA GLU A 96 -89.02 -14.66 19.33
C GLU A 96 -88.54 -14.70 17.87
N LYS A 97 -89.42 -14.42 16.92
CA LYS A 97 -89.05 -14.38 15.50
C LYS A 97 -87.95 -13.37 15.20
N LYS A 98 -87.93 -12.22 15.89
CA LYS A 98 -86.86 -11.22 15.70
C LYS A 98 -85.53 -11.67 16.33
N MET A 99 -85.58 -12.37 17.46
CA MET A 99 -84.41 -12.96 18.09
C MET A 99 -83.82 -14.10 17.25
N GLU A 100 -84.64 -14.96 16.65
CA GLU A 100 -84.18 -16.03 15.74
C GLU A 100 -83.30 -15.53 14.59
N PHE A 101 -83.63 -14.37 14.00
CA PHE A 101 -82.84 -13.76 12.93
C PHE A 101 -81.61 -12.99 13.42
N ASN A 102 -81.43 -12.82 14.74
CA ASN A 102 -80.38 -12.00 15.34
C ASN A 102 -79.73 -12.72 16.54
N PRO A 103 -78.85 -13.71 16.31
CA PRO A 103 -78.26 -14.54 17.37
C PRO A 103 -77.35 -13.79 18.36
N ASN A 104 -77.05 -12.51 18.09
CA ASN A 104 -76.27 -11.67 19.01
C ASN A 104 -77.14 -10.98 20.08
N ILE A 105 -78.47 -11.10 19.99
CA ILE A 105 -79.41 -10.58 20.98
C ILE A 105 -79.63 -11.65 22.05
N PHE A 106 -79.26 -11.34 23.29
CA PHE A 106 -79.46 -12.24 24.42
C PHE A 106 -80.94 -12.31 24.85
N GLY A 107 -81.62 -11.16 24.82
CA GLY A 107 -83.03 -11.06 25.16
C GLY A 107 -83.66 -9.76 24.67
N MET A 108 -84.98 -9.71 24.66
CA MET A 108 -85.76 -8.54 24.28
C MET A 108 -86.96 -8.38 25.22
N ALA A 109 -87.16 -7.18 25.74
CA ALA A 109 -88.33 -6.83 26.53
C ALA A 109 -89.29 -5.97 25.72
N VAL A 110 -90.60 -6.11 25.99
CA VAL A 110 -91.60 -5.11 25.59
C VAL A 110 -92.31 -4.64 26.84
N ALA A 111 -91.94 -3.46 27.35
CA ALA A 111 -92.45 -2.90 28.58
C ALA A 111 -93.43 -1.76 28.31
N PHE A 112 -94.66 -1.85 28.80
CA PHE A 112 -95.71 -0.85 28.54
C PHE A 112 -95.83 0.17 29.67
N GLU A 113 -96.39 1.35 29.39
CA GLU A 113 -96.86 2.24 30.46
C GLU A 113 -98.03 1.59 31.23
N PRO A 114 -98.26 2.00 32.49
CA PRO A 114 -99.30 1.40 33.31
C PRO A 114 -100.67 1.36 32.63
N TYR A 115 -101.32 0.20 32.67
CA TYR A 115 -102.63 -0.07 32.06
C TYR A 115 -102.72 0.11 30.52
N LYS A 116 -101.60 0.30 29.80
CA LYS A 116 -101.64 0.51 28.34
C LYS A 116 -101.79 -0.78 27.53
N PHE A 117 -101.23 -1.88 28.00
CA PHE A 117 -101.40 -3.17 27.35
C PHE A 117 -102.79 -3.78 27.61
N SER A 118 -103.23 -3.76 28.88
CA SER A 118 -104.55 -4.21 29.31
C SER A 118 -105.08 -3.32 30.42
N SER A 119 -106.36 -2.98 30.37
CA SER A 119 -107.03 -2.21 31.43
C SER A 119 -107.12 -2.96 32.77
N GLN A 120 -106.83 -4.26 32.78
CA GLN A 120 -106.88 -5.12 33.98
C GLN A 120 -105.50 -5.38 34.59
N LYS A 121 -104.40 -5.01 33.93
CA LYS A 121 -103.04 -5.29 34.38
C LYS A 121 -102.25 -3.99 34.47
N GLU A 122 -101.86 -3.62 35.69
CA GLU A 122 -101.11 -2.38 35.95
C GLU A 122 -99.72 -2.43 35.29
N PHE A 123 -98.94 -3.48 35.52
CA PHE A 123 -97.62 -3.65 34.92
C PHE A 123 -97.59 -4.81 33.93
N TYR A 124 -97.13 -4.55 32.70
CA TYR A 124 -96.90 -5.58 31.70
C TYR A 124 -95.56 -5.36 30.99
N SER A 125 -94.66 -6.32 31.14
CA SER A 125 -93.29 -6.26 30.63
C SER A 125 -92.77 -7.66 30.33
N PRO A 126 -93.34 -8.37 29.33
CA PRO A 126 -92.78 -9.62 28.85
C PRO A 126 -91.34 -9.42 28.39
N TYR A 127 -90.48 -10.32 28.83
CA TYR A 127 -89.09 -10.43 28.43
C TYR A 127 -88.84 -11.83 27.90
N VAL A 128 -88.35 -11.90 26.67
CA VAL A 128 -87.96 -13.14 26.00
C VAL A 128 -86.45 -13.20 26.00
N TYR A 129 -85.87 -14.31 26.44
CA TYR A 129 -84.42 -14.51 26.46
C TYR A 129 -84.04 -15.92 26.02
N GLU A 130 -82.82 -16.08 25.55
CA GLU A 130 -82.28 -17.39 25.16
C GLU A 130 -81.59 -18.06 26.35
N GLU A 131 -81.99 -19.29 26.66
CA GLU A 131 -81.36 -20.14 27.67
C GLU A 131 -81.25 -21.58 27.14
N ASN A 132 -80.03 -22.12 27.07
CA ASN A 132 -79.75 -23.46 26.54
C ASN A 132 -80.35 -23.71 25.13
N GLU A 133 -80.15 -22.78 24.20
CA GLU A 133 -80.64 -22.84 22.81
C GLU A 133 -82.19 -22.89 22.67
N LYS A 134 -82.91 -22.43 23.70
CA LYS A 134 -84.38 -22.30 23.68
C LYS A 134 -84.80 -20.91 24.15
N PHE A 135 -85.87 -20.39 23.57
CA PHE A 135 -86.48 -19.15 24.04
C PHE A 135 -87.36 -19.41 25.26
N MET A 136 -87.09 -18.64 26.31
CA MET A 136 -87.86 -18.59 27.54
C MET A 136 -88.48 -17.21 27.68
N SER A 137 -89.62 -17.11 28.39
CA SER A 137 -90.24 -15.81 28.67
C SER A 137 -90.58 -15.64 30.14
N CYS A 138 -90.41 -14.42 30.64
CA CYS A 138 -90.79 -14.01 31.99
C CYS A 138 -91.35 -12.58 32.00
N GLU A 139 -91.85 -12.12 33.15
CA GLU A 139 -92.36 -10.75 33.33
C GLU A 139 -91.40 -9.96 34.22
N LEU A 140 -90.71 -8.94 33.66
CA LEU A 140 -89.71 -8.16 34.42
C LEU A 140 -90.31 -7.45 35.65
N SER A 141 -91.56 -7.04 35.57
CA SER A 141 -92.31 -6.41 36.67
C SER A 141 -92.46 -7.30 37.90
N SER A 142 -92.26 -8.62 37.77
CA SER A 142 -92.25 -9.54 38.91
C SER A 142 -90.98 -9.41 39.77
N SER A 143 -89.88 -8.95 39.18
CA SER A 143 -88.56 -8.86 39.83
C SER A 143 -88.22 -7.45 40.30
N TYR A 144 -88.61 -6.43 39.55
CA TYR A 144 -88.37 -5.03 39.90
C TYR A 144 -89.37 -4.10 39.22
N ASN A 145 -89.47 -2.86 39.72
CA ASN A 145 -90.22 -1.81 39.02
C ASN A 145 -89.39 -1.27 37.85
N TYR A 146 -89.74 -1.67 36.62
CA TYR A 146 -89.01 -1.30 35.41
C TYR A 146 -89.13 0.18 35.03
N LEU A 147 -90.16 0.89 35.50
CA LEU A 147 -90.39 2.30 35.17
C LEU A 147 -89.26 3.23 35.61
N PHE A 148 -88.48 2.80 36.61
CA PHE A 148 -87.34 3.54 37.16
C PHE A 148 -85.98 3.05 36.66
N LYS A 149 -85.94 2.04 35.78
CA LYS A 149 -84.68 1.55 35.23
C LYS A 149 -84.21 2.44 34.09
N ASP A 150 -82.90 2.63 34.00
CA ASP A 150 -82.28 3.50 32.98
C ASP A 150 -82.67 3.11 31.55
N TRP A 151 -82.75 1.81 31.27
CA TRP A 151 -83.18 1.29 29.96
C TRP A 151 -84.65 1.66 29.62
N TYR A 152 -85.49 1.97 30.60
CA TYR A 152 -86.88 2.40 30.37
C TYR A 152 -87.02 3.93 30.44
N LEU A 153 -86.50 4.52 31.51
CA LEU A 153 -86.72 5.92 31.86
C LEU A 153 -85.97 6.87 30.92
N ILE A 154 -84.72 6.57 30.57
CA ILE A 154 -83.90 7.44 29.72
C ILE A 154 -84.49 7.59 28.31
N PRO A 155 -84.77 6.53 27.54
CA PRO A 155 -85.36 6.68 26.20
C PRO A 155 -86.76 7.34 26.25
N LYS A 156 -87.52 7.14 27.33
CA LYS A 156 -88.79 7.84 27.57
C LYS A 156 -88.59 9.35 27.73
N LEU A 157 -87.62 9.78 28.52
CA LEU A 157 -87.33 11.20 28.74
C LEU A 157 -86.71 11.87 27.51
N LEU A 158 -85.89 11.13 26.78
CA LEU A 158 -85.20 11.61 25.58
C LEU A 158 -86.09 11.63 24.33
N ASN A 159 -87.20 10.89 24.32
CA ASN A 159 -88.07 10.66 23.16
C ASN A 159 -87.33 10.06 21.93
N HIS A 160 -86.18 9.42 22.14
CA HIS A 160 -85.41 8.73 21.09
C HIS A 160 -84.76 7.46 21.64
N SER A 161 -84.28 6.60 20.73
CA SER A 161 -83.65 5.34 21.10
C SER A 161 -82.31 5.56 21.82
N TYR A 162 -81.96 4.67 22.74
CA TYR A 162 -80.83 4.85 23.66
C TYR A 162 -80.11 3.52 23.93
N TRP A 163 -78.77 3.57 23.94
CA TRP A 163 -77.93 2.49 24.46
C TRP A 163 -77.63 2.74 25.93
N SER A 164 -78.01 1.81 26.80
CA SER A 164 -77.68 1.89 28.23
C SER A 164 -76.18 1.79 28.47
N GLU A 165 -75.73 2.39 29.57
CA GLU A 165 -74.45 2.02 30.19
C GLU A 165 -74.52 0.57 30.70
N PRO A 166 -73.37 -0.10 30.92
CA PRO A 166 -73.35 -1.46 31.45
C PRO A 166 -74.06 -1.56 32.79
N TYR A 167 -74.98 -2.51 32.91
CA TYR A 167 -75.66 -2.82 34.18
C TYR A 167 -75.80 -4.33 34.37
N PHE A 168 -76.07 -4.73 35.61
CA PHE A 168 -76.38 -6.12 35.94
C PHE A 168 -77.90 -6.29 35.94
N ASP A 169 -78.41 -7.09 35.01
CA ASP A 169 -79.85 -7.34 34.92
C ASP A 169 -80.29 -8.36 35.97
N VAL A 170 -81.22 -7.98 36.84
CA VAL A 170 -81.73 -8.83 37.92
C VAL A 170 -83.14 -9.29 37.58
N GLY A 171 -83.35 -10.59 37.36
CA GLY A 171 -84.69 -11.16 37.14
C GLY A 171 -85.08 -11.43 35.68
N GLY A 172 -84.31 -10.95 34.71
CA GLY A 172 -84.32 -11.47 33.34
C GLY A 172 -83.26 -12.56 33.19
N GLY A 173 -82.00 -12.15 32.98
CA GLY A 173 -80.87 -13.05 32.70
C GLY A 173 -79.78 -13.18 33.77
N ASN A 174 -79.78 -12.34 34.82
CA ASN A 174 -78.72 -12.33 35.86
C ASN A 174 -77.29 -12.22 35.30
N ILE A 175 -77.13 -11.41 34.25
CA ILE A 175 -75.86 -11.23 33.53
C ILE A 175 -75.57 -9.73 33.32
N LEU A 176 -74.29 -9.42 33.10
CA LEU A 176 -73.87 -8.07 32.70
C LEU A 176 -74.25 -7.83 31.24
N MET A 177 -74.94 -6.72 30.98
CA MET A 177 -75.42 -6.39 29.64
C MET A 177 -75.43 -4.89 29.36
N ASN A 178 -75.52 -4.59 28.06
CA ASN A 178 -75.94 -3.30 27.56
C ASN A 178 -77.25 -3.49 26.81
N THR A 179 -78.15 -2.53 26.94
CA THR A 179 -79.49 -2.63 26.38
C THR A 179 -79.75 -1.49 25.43
N PHE A 180 -80.09 -1.81 24.20
CA PHE A 180 -80.64 -0.85 23.27
C PHE A 180 -82.14 -0.76 23.49
N SER A 181 -82.65 0.45 23.69
CA SER A 181 -84.04 0.71 24.04
C SER A 181 -84.65 1.68 23.03
N THR A 182 -85.85 1.40 22.56
CA THR A 182 -86.56 2.28 21.62
C THR A 182 -88.00 2.52 22.09
N PRO A 183 -88.48 3.78 22.04
CA PRO A 183 -89.86 4.10 22.40
C PRO A 183 -90.87 3.55 21.41
N ILE A 184 -92.05 3.24 21.93
CA ILE A 184 -93.24 2.83 21.18
C ILE A 184 -94.27 3.96 21.29
N TYR A 185 -94.77 4.43 20.16
CA TYR A 185 -95.83 5.41 20.11
C TYR A 185 -97.12 4.82 19.52
N SER A 186 -98.26 5.30 20.02
CA SER A 186 -99.56 5.06 19.39
C SER A 186 -100.32 6.36 19.33
N LYS A 187 -100.65 6.82 18.11
CA LYS A 187 -101.28 8.13 17.86
C LYS A 187 -100.52 9.27 18.56
N ASP A 188 -99.20 9.32 18.36
CA ASP A 188 -98.28 10.31 18.93
C ASP A 188 -98.19 10.32 20.48
N LYS A 189 -98.69 9.27 21.15
CA LYS A 189 -98.55 9.11 22.60
C LYS A 189 -97.62 7.96 22.91
N PHE A 190 -96.65 8.20 23.79
CA PHE A 190 -95.78 7.17 24.33
C PHE A 190 -96.62 6.10 25.06
N ILE A 191 -96.39 4.83 24.71
CA ILE A 191 -97.11 3.68 25.30
C ILE A 191 -96.19 2.61 25.88
N GLY A 192 -94.88 2.66 25.62
CA GLY A 192 -93.92 1.68 26.13
C GLY A 192 -92.53 1.77 25.49
N ILE A 193 -91.68 0.81 25.84
CA ILE A 193 -90.31 0.63 25.34
C ILE A 193 -90.16 -0.81 24.83
N VAL A 194 -89.51 -0.98 23.68
CA VAL A 194 -88.93 -2.26 23.26
C VAL A 194 -87.43 -2.23 23.51
N THR A 195 -86.88 -3.32 24.04
CA THR A 195 -85.45 -3.47 24.24
C THR A 195 -84.84 -4.61 23.44
N ALA A 196 -83.53 -4.52 23.20
CA ALA A 196 -82.68 -5.64 22.85
C ALA A 196 -81.42 -5.61 23.72
N ASP A 197 -81.20 -6.71 24.42
CA ASP A 197 -80.15 -6.88 25.40
C ASP A 197 -78.97 -7.60 24.77
N MET A 198 -77.77 -7.05 24.97
CA MET A 198 -76.52 -7.65 24.53
C MET A 198 -75.71 -8.07 25.74
N SER A 199 -75.40 -9.37 25.82
CA SER A 199 -74.51 -9.92 26.85
C SER A 199 -73.09 -9.40 26.69
N LEU A 200 -72.54 -8.84 27.77
CA LEU A 200 -71.13 -8.42 27.81
C LEU A 200 -70.16 -9.61 27.83
N GLU A 201 -70.64 -10.81 28.18
CA GLU A 201 -69.83 -12.03 28.09
C GLU A 201 -69.63 -12.47 26.63
N ASN A 202 -70.68 -12.37 25.80
CA ASN A 202 -70.59 -12.64 24.37
C ASN A 202 -69.68 -11.62 23.67
N LEU A 203 -69.85 -10.33 24.01
CA LEU A 203 -68.95 -9.28 23.51
C LEU A 203 -67.50 -9.55 23.95
N LYS A 204 -67.29 -9.99 25.20
CA LYS A 204 -65.95 -10.37 25.68
C LYS A 204 -65.35 -11.51 24.87
N ALA A 205 -66.09 -12.60 24.64
CA ALA A 205 -65.60 -13.72 23.83
C ALA A 205 -65.22 -13.27 22.41
N ARG A 206 -66.02 -12.36 21.83
CA ARG A 206 -65.73 -11.75 20.53
C ARG A 206 -64.47 -10.89 20.56
N MET A 207 -64.31 -10.04 21.57
CA MET A 207 -63.16 -9.13 21.67
C MET A 207 -61.86 -9.85 22.05
N ASP A 208 -61.93 -10.91 22.86
CA ASP A 208 -60.77 -11.74 23.23
C ASP A 208 -60.23 -12.51 22.00
N SER A 209 -61.03 -12.70 20.94
CA SER A 209 -60.58 -13.27 19.66
C SER A 209 -59.75 -12.29 18.80
N VAL A 210 -59.80 -10.99 19.10
CA VAL A 210 -59.07 -9.96 18.34
C VAL A 210 -57.61 -9.94 18.80
N GLN A 211 -56.74 -10.58 18.02
CA GLN A 211 -55.31 -10.60 18.31
C GLN A 211 -54.65 -9.26 17.97
N ILE A 212 -54.04 -8.64 18.98
CA ILE A 212 -53.28 -7.40 18.83
C ILE A 212 -51.89 -7.60 19.43
N MET A 213 -50.83 -7.33 18.63
CA MET A 213 -49.40 -7.56 18.91
C MET A 213 -48.94 -7.36 20.37
N GLY A 214 -49.19 -8.34 21.24
CA GLY A 214 -48.90 -8.25 22.68
C GLY A 214 -49.60 -7.10 23.42
N GLY A 215 -50.63 -6.52 22.81
CA GLY A 215 -51.44 -5.43 23.33
C GLY A 215 -52.83 -5.88 23.73
N TYR A 216 -53.74 -4.93 23.94
CA TYR A 216 -55.15 -5.24 24.24
C TYR A 216 -56.10 -4.18 23.70
N THR A 217 -57.37 -4.57 23.51
CA THR A 217 -58.47 -3.68 23.11
C THR A 217 -59.33 -3.30 24.30
N PHE A 218 -60.05 -2.18 24.19
CA PHE A 218 -61.15 -1.83 25.07
C PHE A 218 -62.17 -0.98 24.32
N ILE A 219 -63.41 -0.95 24.79
CA ILE A 219 -64.48 -0.14 24.21
C ILE A 219 -64.99 0.80 25.30
N ILE A 220 -65.14 2.09 24.96
CA ILE A 220 -65.76 3.07 25.85
C ILE A 220 -67.08 3.60 25.30
N SER A 221 -68.00 3.92 26.20
CA SER A 221 -69.28 4.55 25.90
C SER A 221 -69.12 6.04 25.56
N GLN A 222 -70.22 6.69 25.18
CA GLN A 222 -70.28 8.15 24.97
C GLN A 222 -70.03 8.96 26.25
N HIS A 223 -70.06 8.32 27.42
CA HIS A 223 -69.76 8.92 28.72
C HIS A 223 -68.36 8.55 29.25
N GLY A 224 -67.61 7.72 28.50
CA GLY A 224 -66.27 7.26 28.87
C GLY A 224 -66.26 6.05 29.81
N THR A 225 -67.39 5.40 30.03
CA THR A 225 -67.48 4.13 30.78
C THR A 225 -66.92 2.99 29.93
N TYR A 226 -66.24 2.02 30.54
CA TYR A 226 -65.82 0.82 29.83
C TYR A 226 -67.00 -0.10 29.54
N ILE A 227 -67.34 -0.26 28.26
CA ILE A 227 -68.26 -1.30 27.76
C ILE A 227 -67.55 -2.66 27.76
N TYR A 228 -66.32 -2.67 27.26
CA TYR A 228 -65.45 -3.84 27.29
C TYR A 228 -64.05 -3.42 27.73
N HIS A 229 -63.45 -4.21 28.62
CA HIS A 229 -62.04 -4.09 28.99
C HIS A 229 -61.53 -5.49 29.43
N PRO A 230 -60.28 -5.89 29.10
CA PRO A 230 -59.75 -7.22 29.43
C PRO A 230 -59.74 -7.47 30.94
N ASN A 231 -59.44 -6.43 31.73
CA ASN A 231 -59.63 -6.46 33.17
C ASN A 231 -61.10 -6.18 33.51
N LYS A 232 -61.86 -7.25 33.84
CA LYS A 232 -63.28 -7.17 34.23
C LYS A 232 -63.57 -6.17 35.36
N LYS A 233 -62.60 -5.91 36.25
CA LYS A 233 -62.78 -4.99 37.38
C LYS A 233 -62.98 -3.54 36.96
N ASP A 234 -62.60 -3.18 35.74
CA ASP A 234 -62.70 -1.80 35.24
C ASP A 234 -64.12 -1.51 34.71
N ILE A 235 -64.86 -2.55 34.29
CA ILE A 235 -66.26 -2.44 33.84
C ILE A 235 -67.15 -2.08 35.03
N MET A 236 -68.05 -1.10 34.86
CA MET A 236 -68.95 -0.53 35.89
C MET A 236 -68.30 0.14 37.13
N ARG A 237 -66.98 0.08 37.30
CA ARG A 237 -66.31 0.66 38.50
C ARG A 237 -65.54 1.93 38.21
N GLU A 238 -64.99 2.05 37.02
CA GLU A 238 -64.12 3.16 36.64
C GLU A 238 -64.47 3.62 35.23
N THR A 239 -64.43 4.93 34.97
CA THR A 239 -64.43 5.48 33.62
C THR A 239 -63.00 5.76 33.17
N LEU A 240 -62.79 5.96 31.88
CA LEU A 240 -61.50 6.40 31.36
C LEU A 240 -61.00 7.67 32.08
N PHE A 241 -61.91 8.58 32.43
CA PHE A 241 -61.59 9.84 33.10
C PHE A 241 -61.24 9.68 34.59
N SER A 242 -61.96 8.82 35.32
CA SER A 242 -61.63 8.53 36.72
C SER A 242 -60.33 7.74 36.82
N LYS A 243 -60.06 6.83 35.86
CA LYS A 243 -58.77 6.14 35.73
C LYS A 243 -57.64 7.12 35.50
N ALA A 244 -57.80 8.04 34.55
CA ALA A 244 -56.83 9.10 34.27
C ALA A 244 -56.54 9.97 35.50
N GLN A 245 -57.55 10.24 36.35
CA GLN A 245 -57.36 10.95 37.61
C GLN A 245 -56.58 10.13 38.64
N ARG A 246 -56.94 8.85 38.81
CA ARG A 246 -56.28 7.94 39.77
C ARG A 246 -54.81 7.74 39.45
N VAL A 247 -54.45 7.63 38.16
CA VAL A 247 -53.05 7.51 37.72
C VAL A 247 -52.36 8.87 37.54
N ASN A 248 -53.05 9.98 37.81
CA ASN A 248 -52.57 11.35 37.64
C ASN A 248 -51.91 11.60 36.27
N TYR A 249 -52.59 11.23 35.19
CA TYR A 249 -52.05 11.32 33.82
C TYR A 249 -52.98 12.16 32.92
N PRO A 250 -52.77 13.49 32.83
CA PRO A 250 -53.60 14.40 32.03
C PRO A 250 -53.79 14.00 30.56
N PRO A 251 -52.78 13.48 29.81
CA PRO A 251 -52.96 13.11 28.41
C PRO A 251 -54.06 12.06 28.17
N MET A 252 -54.27 11.13 29.11
CA MET A 252 -55.35 10.14 29.00
C MET A 252 -56.75 10.78 29.04
N ARG A 253 -56.92 11.92 29.72
CA ARG A 253 -58.16 12.68 29.67
C ARG A 253 -58.35 13.35 28.31
N GLU A 254 -57.28 13.83 27.69
CA GLU A 254 -57.33 14.44 26.36
C GLU A 254 -57.72 13.41 25.30
N PHE A 255 -57.09 12.23 25.32
CA PHE A 255 -57.45 11.13 24.42
C PHE A 255 -58.89 10.70 24.64
N GLY A 256 -59.35 10.61 25.89
CA GLY A 256 -60.75 10.31 26.20
C GLY A 256 -61.72 11.33 25.63
N ARG A 257 -61.45 12.64 25.78
CA ARG A 257 -62.28 13.69 25.17
C ARG A 257 -62.29 13.63 23.65
N ASP A 258 -61.18 13.23 23.03
CA ASP A 258 -61.09 13.08 21.58
C ASP A 258 -61.89 11.87 21.09
N MET A 259 -61.81 10.73 21.79
CA MET A 259 -62.63 9.55 21.54
C MET A 259 -64.13 9.87 21.63
N LEU A 260 -64.56 10.61 22.66
CA LEU A 260 -65.96 11.00 22.82
C LEU A 260 -66.50 11.90 21.70
N LYS A 261 -65.62 12.62 20.99
CA LYS A 261 -66.01 13.43 19.81
C LYS A 261 -66.18 12.60 18.54
N GLY A 262 -65.88 11.30 18.59
CA GLY A 262 -65.90 10.42 17.42
C GLY A 262 -64.69 10.60 16.50
N ASN A 263 -63.57 11.11 17.03
CA ASN A 263 -62.34 11.23 16.26
C ASN A 263 -61.60 9.89 16.19
N LYS A 264 -60.66 9.82 15.25
CA LYS A 264 -59.78 8.67 15.04
C LYS A 264 -58.33 9.12 15.04
N ALA A 265 -57.49 8.48 15.84
CA ALA A 265 -56.09 8.83 15.96
C ALA A 265 -55.21 7.63 16.29
N VAL A 266 -53.91 7.80 16.05
CA VAL A 266 -52.84 6.90 16.48
C VAL A 266 -51.82 7.74 17.23
N ILE A 267 -51.75 7.56 18.55
CA ILE A 267 -51.02 8.46 19.46
C ILE A 267 -49.99 7.66 20.26
N PRO A 268 -48.71 8.05 20.23
CA PRO A 268 -47.73 7.51 21.17
C PRO A 268 -47.93 8.15 22.55
N PHE A 269 -47.90 7.34 23.61
CA PHE A 269 -47.95 7.81 24.98
C PHE A 269 -47.03 6.99 25.87
N LEU A 270 -46.78 7.50 27.08
CA LEU A 270 -46.01 6.80 28.10
C LEU A 270 -46.98 6.19 29.10
N ASP A 271 -46.93 4.86 29.28
CA ASP A 271 -47.77 4.19 30.26
C ASP A 271 -47.48 4.76 31.67
N PRO A 272 -48.48 5.36 32.35
CA PRO A 272 -48.27 5.99 33.65
C PRO A 272 -48.01 5.00 34.79
N ILE A 273 -48.29 3.72 34.59
CA ILE A 273 -48.08 2.65 35.58
C ILE A 273 -46.76 1.94 35.30
N GLN A 274 -46.53 1.53 34.05
CA GLN A 274 -45.35 0.73 33.68
C GLN A 274 -44.15 1.55 33.25
N GLY A 275 -44.33 2.84 32.91
CA GLY A 275 -43.28 3.70 32.35
C GLY A 275 -42.80 3.26 30.96
N SER A 276 -43.52 2.37 30.27
CA SER A 276 -43.16 1.88 28.94
C SER A 276 -43.84 2.73 27.85
N LYS A 277 -43.15 2.97 26.73
CA LYS A 277 -43.75 3.65 25.58
C LYS A 277 -44.76 2.73 24.89
N GLN A 278 -45.96 3.25 24.65
CA GLN A 278 -47.07 2.53 24.08
C GLN A 278 -47.75 3.37 23.01
N TRP A 279 -48.49 2.72 22.12
CA TRP A 279 -49.30 3.33 21.09
C TRP A 279 -50.76 3.07 21.37
N LEU A 280 -51.55 4.14 21.39
CA LEU A 280 -52.99 4.12 21.50
C LEU A 280 -53.59 4.41 20.13
N VAL A 281 -54.38 3.50 19.60
CA VAL A 281 -55.19 3.69 18.39
C VAL A 281 -56.66 3.61 18.76
N TYR A 282 -57.50 4.45 18.17
CA TYR A 282 -58.93 4.39 18.38
C TYR A 282 -59.74 4.83 17.16
N THR A 283 -60.91 4.21 17.02
CA THR A 283 -61.87 4.45 15.94
C THR A 283 -63.30 4.40 16.51
N PRO A 284 -64.19 5.34 16.13
CA PRO A 284 -65.58 5.33 16.55
C PRO A 284 -66.39 4.19 15.93
N ILE A 285 -67.31 3.64 16.69
CA ILE A 285 -68.38 2.75 16.25
C ILE A 285 -69.62 3.61 16.03
N LYS A 286 -70.00 3.82 14.77
CA LYS A 286 -70.90 4.91 14.38
C LYS A 286 -72.33 4.75 14.91
N SER A 287 -72.87 3.54 14.86
CA SER A 287 -74.23 3.18 15.27
C SER A 287 -74.49 3.37 16.76
N THR A 288 -73.46 3.21 17.60
CA THR A 288 -73.59 3.33 19.06
C THR A 288 -73.00 4.62 19.61
N GLY A 289 -72.14 5.31 18.84
CA GLY A 289 -71.30 6.41 19.30
C GLY A 289 -70.21 6.00 20.30
N TRP A 290 -70.01 4.69 20.51
CA TRP A 290 -68.91 4.16 21.31
C TRP A 290 -67.59 4.26 20.55
N THR A 291 -66.48 4.09 21.26
CA THR A 291 -65.16 4.07 20.62
C THR A 291 -64.42 2.78 20.93
N LEU A 292 -63.96 2.10 19.88
CA LEU A 292 -63.02 0.99 19.99
C LEU A 292 -61.61 1.56 20.07
N ALA A 293 -60.86 1.16 21.10
CA ALA A 293 -59.47 1.54 21.28
C ALA A 293 -58.58 0.31 21.46
N ALA A 294 -57.32 0.41 21.04
CA ALA A 294 -56.30 -0.59 21.26
C ALA A 294 -54.99 0.04 21.75
N ILE A 295 -54.33 -0.65 22.67
CA ILE A 295 -53.05 -0.24 23.27
C ILE A 295 -51.99 -1.28 22.95
N ILE A 296 -50.84 -0.82 22.44
CA ILE A 296 -49.74 -1.70 22.00
C ILE A 296 -48.39 -1.21 22.51
N PRO A 297 -47.58 -2.06 23.14
CA PRO A 297 -46.23 -1.69 23.56
C PRO A 297 -45.28 -1.44 22.38
N GLU A 298 -44.54 -0.31 22.39
CA GLU A 298 -43.55 0.01 21.36
C GLU A 298 -42.45 -1.06 21.28
N LYS A 299 -42.12 -1.71 22.40
CA LYS A 299 -41.14 -2.81 22.44
C LYS A 299 -41.54 -3.98 21.52
N GLN A 300 -42.83 -4.30 21.43
CA GLN A 300 -43.33 -5.37 20.56
C GLN A 300 -43.20 -4.97 19.09
N ILE A 301 -43.47 -3.71 18.76
CA ILE A 301 -43.29 -3.14 17.42
C ILE A 301 -41.80 -3.22 17.01
N LEU A 302 -40.90 -2.85 17.92
CA LEU A 302 -39.46 -2.82 17.65
C LEU A 302 -38.77 -4.18 17.77
N ALA A 303 -39.43 -5.23 18.30
CA ALA A 303 -38.82 -6.55 18.44
C ALA A 303 -38.40 -7.14 17.08
N SER A 304 -39.24 -6.97 16.06
CA SER A 304 -38.94 -7.37 14.68
C SER A 304 -37.78 -6.58 14.09
N VAL A 305 -37.65 -5.29 14.43
CA VAL A 305 -36.53 -4.45 14.01
C VAL A 305 -35.24 -4.89 14.69
N HIS A 306 -35.28 -5.13 16.00
CA HIS A 306 -34.10 -5.51 16.78
C HIS A 306 -33.55 -6.87 16.34
N SER A 307 -34.42 -7.86 16.12
CA SER A 307 -34.01 -9.17 15.60
C SER A 307 -33.43 -9.09 14.19
N ALA A 308 -33.99 -8.25 13.31
CA ALA A 308 -33.43 -7.99 11.99
C ALA A 308 -32.03 -7.35 12.07
N ILE A 309 -31.86 -6.37 12.95
CA ILE A 309 -30.58 -5.69 13.16
C ILE A 309 -29.53 -6.64 13.72
N ILE A 310 -29.87 -7.50 14.69
CA ILE A 310 -28.94 -8.51 15.22
C ILE A 310 -28.48 -9.43 14.09
N ARG A 311 -29.42 -9.99 13.30
CA ARG A 311 -29.08 -10.89 12.19
C ARG A 311 -28.18 -10.21 11.16
N GLN A 312 -28.50 -8.97 10.76
CA GLN A 312 -27.71 -8.23 9.78
C GLN A 312 -26.33 -7.82 10.33
N SER A 313 -26.27 -7.44 11.61
CA SER A 313 -25.00 -7.13 12.30
C SER A 313 -24.11 -8.38 12.36
N SER A 314 -24.67 -9.57 12.62
CA SER A 314 -23.92 -10.82 12.59
C SER A 314 -23.33 -11.11 11.20
N VAL A 315 -24.13 -10.96 10.13
CA VAL A 315 -23.65 -11.15 8.74
C VAL A 315 -22.54 -10.16 8.40
N MET A 316 -22.72 -8.88 8.74
CA MET A 316 -21.73 -7.86 8.45
C MET A 316 -20.46 -8.03 9.30
N LEU A 317 -20.57 -8.47 10.56
CA LEU A 317 -19.43 -8.78 11.41
C LEU A 317 -18.60 -9.94 10.86
N ILE A 318 -19.26 -11.01 10.40
CA ILE A 318 -18.59 -12.12 9.72
C ILE A 318 -17.87 -11.60 8.47
N GLY A 319 -18.51 -10.75 7.67
CA GLY A 319 -17.89 -10.10 6.51
C GLY A 319 -16.65 -9.27 6.87
N LEU A 320 -16.73 -8.47 7.94
CA LEU A 320 -15.60 -7.67 8.45
C LEU A 320 -14.44 -8.56 8.90
N LEU A 321 -14.72 -9.66 9.59
CA LEU A 321 -13.72 -10.63 10.02
C LEU A 321 -13.05 -11.31 8.82
N ILE A 322 -13.81 -11.71 7.80
CA ILE A 322 -13.27 -12.29 6.56
C ILE A 322 -12.36 -11.28 5.84
N ILE A 323 -12.81 -10.04 5.66
CA ILE A 323 -12.00 -8.98 5.04
C ILE A 323 -10.72 -8.73 5.85
N SER A 324 -10.82 -8.69 7.19
CA SER A 324 -9.66 -8.52 8.06
C SER A 324 -8.67 -9.68 7.93
N LEU A 325 -9.17 -10.92 7.86
CA LEU A 325 -8.35 -12.11 7.62
C LEU A 325 -7.68 -12.06 6.24
N VAL A 326 -8.39 -11.65 5.19
CA VAL A 326 -7.83 -11.48 3.84
C VAL A 326 -6.75 -10.40 3.81
N ILE A 327 -6.96 -9.26 4.47
CA ILE A 327 -5.95 -8.19 4.60
C ILE A 327 -4.71 -8.72 5.33
N ILE A 328 -4.88 -9.45 6.43
CA ILE A 328 -3.75 -10.04 7.17
C ILE A 328 -3.02 -11.07 6.30
N TRP A 329 -3.74 -11.96 5.63
CA TRP A 329 -3.19 -12.98 4.75
C TRP A 329 -2.39 -12.35 3.59
N ALA A 330 -2.98 -11.40 2.88
CA ALA A 330 -2.31 -10.66 1.80
C ALA A 330 -1.11 -9.86 2.32
N SER A 331 -1.25 -9.19 3.48
CA SER A 331 -0.15 -8.43 4.07
C SER A 331 1.01 -9.32 4.48
N ILE A 332 0.77 -10.53 5.00
CA ILE A 332 1.82 -11.50 5.32
C ILE A 332 2.47 -12.02 4.03
N GLY A 333 1.66 -12.32 3.00
CA GLY A 333 2.12 -12.76 1.68
C GLY A 333 3.07 -11.77 1.02
N ILE A 334 2.79 -10.47 1.13
CA ILE A 334 3.61 -9.40 0.52
C ILE A 334 4.79 -9.01 1.42
N THR A 335 4.57 -8.81 2.73
CA THR A 335 5.59 -8.20 3.60
C THR A 335 6.73 -9.16 3.92
N LYS A 336 6.45 -10.46 4.07
CA LYS A 336 7.45 -11.45 4.49
C LYS A 336 8.56 -11.65 3.43
N PRO A 337 8.26 -11.85 2.14
CA PRO A 337 9.29 -11.94 1.09
C PRO A 337 10.10 -10.65 0.92
N ILE A 338 9.44 -9.49 0.93
CA ILE A 338 10.13 -8.19 0.82
C ILE A 338 11.11 -8.01 1.97
N ARG A 339 10.73 -8.34 3.21
CA ARG A 339 11.63 -8.23 4.35
C ARG A 339 12.83 -9.19 4.24
N LYS A 340 12.64 -10.38 3.66
CA LYS A 340 13.73 -11.32 3.36
C LYS A 340 14.67 -10.74 2.30
N LEU A 341 14.14 -10.17 1.23
CA LEU A 341 14.93 -9.49 0.18
C LEU A 341 15.73 -8.31 0.73
N VAL A 342 15.12 -7.44 1.55
CA VAL A 342 15.82 -6.32 2.20
C VAL A 342 16.95 -6.83 3.10
N GLY A 343 16.73 -7.94 3.82
CA GLY A 343 17.77 -8.59 4.63
C GLY A 343 18.94 -9.10 3.79
N LEU A 344 18.65 -9.81 2.69
CA LEU A 344 19.67 -10.34 1.77
C LEU A 344 20.43 -9.22 1.06
N ALA A 345 19.76 -8.15 0.64
CA ALA A 345 20.40 -6.96 0.08
C ALA A 345 21.32 -6.27 1.10
N GLY A 346 20.92 -6.24 2.39
CA GLY A 346 21.79 -5.77 3.47
C GLY A 346 23.07 -6.59 3.64
N ILE A 347 22.98 -7.92 3.52
CA ILE A 347 24.15 -8.82 3.54
C ILE A 347 25.01 -8.66 2.27
N LEU A 348 24.37 -8.48 1.10
CA LEU A 348 25.07 -8.20 -0.15
C LEU A 348 25.92 -6.92 -0.04
N ALA A 349 25.36 -5.88 0.58
CA ALA A 349 26.03 -4.60 0.78
C ALA A 349 27.27 -4.69 1.69
N THR A 350 27.40 -5.73 2.53
CA THR A 350 28.63 -5.96 3.31
C THR A 350 29.73 -6.66 2.52
N GLY A 351 29.53 -6.89 1.21
CA GLY A 351 30.49 -7.56 0.33
C GLY A 351 30.41 -9.09 0.31
N ASN A 352 29.39 -9.67 0.97
CA ASN A 352 29.15 -11.11 0.91
C ASN A 352 28.27 -11.44 -0.31
N LEU A 353 28.88 -12.07 -1.31
CA LEU A 353 28.26 -12.42 -2.59
C LEU A 353 27.59 -13.79 -2.59
N ASP A 354 27.69 -14.56 -1.50
CA ASP A 354 27.05 -15.87 -1.38
C ASP A 354 25.65 -15.74 -0.78
N VAL A 355 24.89 -14.79 -1.32
CA VAL A 355 23.50 -14.53 -0.95
C VAL A 355 22.58 -14.85 -2.10
N GLN A 356 21.57 -15.66 -1.83
CA GLN A 356 20.56 -16.02 -2.82
C GLN A 356 19.18 -16.12 -2.19
N MET A 357 18.17 -15.69 -2.93
CA MET A 357 16.78 -15.89 -2.56
C MET A 357 16.40 -17.35 -2.90
N GLU A 358 16.32 -18.19 -1.88
CA GLU A 358 15.92 -19.59 -2.03
C GLU A 358 14.41 -19.80 -1.97
N ASN A 359 13.92 -20.79 -2.72
CA ASN A 359 12.51 -21.18 -2.80
C ASN A 359 11.60 -20.03 -3.29
N ILE A 360 11.97 -19.39 -4.40
CA ILE A 360 11.14 -18.38 -5.05
C ILE A 360 9.88 -19.07 -5.59
N LYS A 361 8.74 -18.85 -4.94
CA LYS A 361 7.42 -19.34 -5.36
C LYS A 361 6.55 -18.15 -5.73
N GLY A 362 5.78 -18.26 -6.81
CA GLY A 362 4.89 -17.21 -7.30
C GLY A 362 5.22 -16.82 -8.75
N GLU A 363 4.33 -16.05 -9.37
CA GLU A 363 4.48 -15.46 -10.72
C GLU A 363 4.16 -13.94 -10.67
N ASP A 364 4.27 -13.33 -9.48
CA ASP A 364 3.97 -11.92 -9.24
C ASP A 364 5.23 -11.05 -9.28
N GLU A 365 5.07 -9.74 -9.04
CA GLU A 365 6.16 -8.77 -9.06
C GLU A 365 7.22 -9.06 -7.98
N ILE A 366 6.85 -9.78 -6.91
CA ILE A 366 7.77 -10.20 -5.85
C ILE A 366 8.65 -11.35 -6.32
N HIS A 367 8.11 -12.29 -7.11
CA HIS A 367 8.90 -13.31 -7.80
C HIS A 367 9.89 -12.67 -8.77
N GLU A 368 9.43 -11.76 -9.62
CA GLU A 368 10.28 -11.05 -10.58
C GLU A 368 11.42 -10.32 -9.87
N LEU A 369 11.13 -9.60 -8.79
CA LEU A 369 12.14 -8.90 -7.99
C LEU A 369 13.18 -9.88 -7.39
N ALA A 370 12.76 -11.07 -6.95
CA ALA A 370 13.68 -12.09 -6.43
C ALA A 370 14.58 -12.67 -7.53
N VAL A 371 14.05 -12.90 -8.73
CA VAL A 371 14.83 -13.35 -9.89
C VAL A 371 15.85 -12.30 -10.31
N VAL A 372 15.42 -11.04 -10.43
CA VAL A 372 16.31 -9.90 -10.76
C VAL A 372 17.38 -9.71 -9.69
N PHE A 373 17.03 -9.84 -8.40
CA PHE A 373 18.00 -9.78 -7.31
C PHE A 373 19.07 -10.88 -7.44
N ASN A 374 18.67 -12.14 -7.66
CA ASN A 374 19.63 -13.23 -7.85
C ASN A 374 20.52 -13.02 -9.08
N LYS A 375 19.96 -12.52 -10.19
CA LYS A 375 20.74 -12.19 -11.39
C LYS A 375 21.80 -11.12 -11.12
N MET A 376 21.44 -10.06 -10.39
CA MET A 376 22.39 -9.00 -9.99
C MET A 376 23.54 -9.56 -9.15
N VAL A 377 23.28 -10.49 -8.22
CA VAL A 377 24.34 -11.13 -7.42
C VAL A 377 25.30 -11.94 -8.31
N ILE A 378 24.77 -12.69 -9.27
CA ILE A 378 25.56 -13.48 -10.23
C ILE A 378 26.43 -12.55 -11.08
N ASP A 379 25.85 -11.50 -11.66
CA ASP A 379 26.56 -10.54 -12.51
C ASP A 379 27.67 -9.82 -11.72
N LEU A 380 27.40 -9.42 -10.47
CA LEU A 380 28.39 -8.78 -9.59
C LEU A 380 29.55 -9.73 -9.25
N LYS A 381 29.25 -11.02 -8.97
CA LYS A 381 30.26 -12.06 -8.72
C LYS A 381 31.12 -12.32 -9.94
N GLN A 382 30.52 -12.31 -11.13
CA GLN A 382 31.22 -12.46 -12.41
C GLN A 382 32.11 -11.24 -12.68
N HIS A 383 31.61 -10.02 -12.52
CA HIS A 383 32.40 -8.79 -12.66
C HIS A 383 33.62 -8.74 -11.72
N ILE A 384 33.46 -9.15 -10.45
CA ILE A 384 34.59 -9.20 -9.50
C ILE A 384 35.61 -10.29 -9.93
N LYS A 385 35.14 -11.43 -10.43
CA LYS A 385 36.00 -12.48 -10.97
C LYS A 385 36.78 -12.00 -12.21
N ASP A 386 36.13 -11.28 -13.10
CA ASP A 386 36.74 -10.75 -14.32
C ASP A 386 37.74 -9.62 -14.03
N LEU A 387 37.47 -8.78 -13.02
CA LEU A 387 38.42 -7.79 -12.52
C LEU A 387 39.65 -8.46 -11.90
N THR A 388 39.47 -9.52 -11.12
CA THR A 388 40.58 -10.22 -10.47
C THR A 388 41.44 -11.02 -11.44
N THR A 389 40.89 -11.57 -12.53
CA THR A 389 41.67 -12.22 -13.58
C THR A 389 42.47 -11.20 -14.41
N THR A 390 41.85 -10.07 -14.76
CA THR A 390 42.50 -9.01 -15.54
C THR A 390 43.66 -8.36 -14.78
N THR A 391 43.51 -8.16 -13.46
CA THR A 391 44.56 -7.59 -12.60
C THR A 391 45.76 -8.53 -12.47
N LYS A 392 45.52 -9.84 -12.32
CA LYS A 392 46.59 -10.85 -12.24
C LYS A 392 47.36 -11.01 -13.56
N ALA A 393 46.67 -10.92 -14.70
CA ALA A 393 47.33 -10.97 -16.01
C ALA A 393 48.25 -9.76 -16.23
N LYS A 394 47.81 -8.55 -15.84
CA LYS A 394 48.62 -7.33 -15.95
C LYS A 394 49.88 -7.40 -15.06
N GLN A 395 49.74 -7.85 -13.82
CA GLN A 395 50.88 -8.00 -12.90
C GLN A 395 51.91 -9.05 -13.36
N ALA A 396 51.47 -10.12 -14.04
CA ALA A 396 52.37 -11.12 -14.60
C ALA A 396 53.22 -10.53 -15.73
N VAL A 397 52.62 -9.77 -16.65
CA VAL A 397 53.32 -9.12 -17.77
C VAL A 397 54.30 -8.05 -17.28
N GLU A 398 53.91 -7.22 -16.29
CA GLU A 398 54.82 -6.23 -15.68
C GLU A 398 56.02 -6.91 -14.99
N SER A 399 55.81 -8.06 -14.34
CA SER A 399 56.89 -8.83 -13.73
C SER A 399 57.85 -9.41 -14.79
N GLU A 400 57.34 -9.91 -15.91
CA GLU A 400 58.16 -10.44 -17.00
C GLU A 400 58.99 -9.34 -17.68
N LEU A 401 58.40 -8.16 -17.91
CA LEU A 401 59.10 -6.99 -18.45
C LEU A 401 60.23 -6.51 -17.52
N LYS A 402 59.99 -6.51 -16.21
CA LYS A 402 61.03 -6.16 -15.22
C LYS A 402 62.21 -7.12 -15.24
N ILE A 403 61.97 -8.41 -15.47
CA ILE A 403 63.04 -9.41 -15.63
C ILE A 403 63.83 -9.13 -16.92
N ALA A 404 63.14 -8.85 -18.03
CA ALA A 404 63.80 -8.52 -19.30
C ALA A 404 64.73 -7.30 -19.17
N ARG A 405 64.28 -6.25 -18.46
CA ARG A 405 65.10 -5.07 -18.13
C ARG A 405 66.39 -5.44 -17.39
N GLN A 406 66.27 -6.24 -16.33
CA GLN A 406 67.42 -6.66 -15.52
C GLN A 406 68.45 -7.45 -16.33
N ILE A 407 67.99 -8.29 -17.27
CA ILE A 407 68.88 -9.03 -18.17
C ILE A 407 69.61 -8.05 -19.08
N GLN A 408 68.90 -7.10 -19.70
CA GLN A 408 69.50 -6.09 -20.59
C GLN A 408 70.55 -5.24 -19.88
N GLU A 409 70.22 -4.68 -18.71
CA GLU A 409 71.15 -3.88 -17.88
C GLU A 409 72.39 -4.69 -17.47
N SER A 410 72.31 -6.02 -17.40
CA SER A 410 73.45 -6.88 -17.10
C SER A 410 74.41 -7.08 -18.28
N LEU A 411 73.99 -6.78 -19.51
CA LEU A 411 74.83 -6.88 -20.69
C LEU A 411 75.79 -5.69 -20.81
N LEU A 412 75.40 -4.51 -20.33
CA LEU A 412 76.19 -3.28 -20.44
C LEU A 412 77.29 -3.20 -19.36
N PRO A 413 78.43 -2.55 -19.65
CA PRO A 413 79.41 -2.22 -18.62
C PRO A 413 78.77 -1.33 -17.54
N ARG A 414 78.89 -1.72 -16.27
CA ARG A 414 78.19 -1.04 -15.16
C ARG A 414 79.02 -0.88 -13.88
N ILE A 415 80.30 -1.26 -13.93
CA ILE A 415 81.23 -1.14 -12.80
C ILE A 415 82.05 0.11 -13.04
N TRP A 416 82.09 0.99 -12.04
CA TRP A 416 82.79 2.27 -12.08
C TRP A 416 83.76 2.39 -10.90
N PRO A 417 84.99 2.88 -11.11
CA PRO A 417 85.61 3.18 -12.40
C PRO A 417 85.77 1.90 -13.25
N ALA A 418 85.60 2.03 -14.57
CA ALA A 418 85.64 0.90 -15.50
C ALA A 418 86.99 0.17 -15.51
N PHE A 419 88.07 0.94 -15.38
CA PHE A 419 89.45 0.47 -15.39
C PHE A 419 90.21 1.18 -14.25
N PRO A 420 90.08 0.73 -12.99
CA PRO A 420 90.66 1.41 -11.83
C PRO A 420 92.19 1.53 -11.87
N ASP A 421 92.86 0.61 -12.57
CA ASP A 421 94.32 0.56 -12.69
C ASP A 421 94.89 1.37 -13.87
N ARG A 422 94.04 2.15 -14.56
CA ARG A 422 94.40 2.99 -15.70
C ARG A 422 94.21 4.46 -15.36
N GLU A 423 95.28 5.24 -15.46
CA GLU A 423 95.30 6.68 -15.13
C GLU A 423 95.31 7.57 -16.39
N GLU A 424 95.51 6.97 -17.57
CA GLU A 424 95.67 7.64 -18.86
C GLU A 424 94.39 8.37 -19.33
N PHE A 425 93.22 7.97 -18.80
CA PHE A 425 91.93 8.55 -19.15
C PHE A 425 90.89 8.36 -18.03
N ASP A 426 89.89 9.23 -18.01
CA ASP A 426 88.65 9.06 -17.25
C ASP A 426 87.51 8.65 -18.19
N LEU A 427 86.74 7.60 -17.84
CA LEU A 427 85.58 7.16 -18.63
C LEU A 427 84.35 6.96 -17.74
N PHE A 428 83.22 7.52 -18.16
CA PHE A 428 81.93 7.29 -17.50
C PHE A 428 80.79 7.26 -18.51
N ALA A 429 79.81 6.37 -18.28
CA ALA A 429 78.67 6.21 -19.16
C ALA A 429 77.38 5.94 -18.39
N LYS A 430 76.26 6.29 -18.99
CA LYS A 430 74.93 6.06 -18.43
C LYS A 430 73.92 5.81 -19.55
N ASN A 431 73.00 4.91 -19.29
CA ASN A 431 71.85 4.59 -20.14
C ASN A 431 70.61 4.67 -19.25
N ILE A 432 69.64 5.49 -19.63
CA ILE A 432 68.41 5.76 -18.89
C ILE A 432 67.26 5.39 -19.83
N PRO A 433 66.60 4.24 -19.63
CA PRO A 433 65.56 3.77 -20.54
C PRO A 433 64.24 4.56 -20.34
N ALA A 434 63.57 4.93 -21.44
CA ALA A 434 62.26 5.57 -21.43
C ALA A 434 61.11 4.57 -21.20
N LYS A 435 61.34 3.30 -21.56
CA LYS A 435 60.41 2.19 -21.36
C LYS A 435 61.02 1.09 -20.50
N GLU A 436 60.33 -0.04 -20.42
CA GLU A 436 60.75 -1.20 -19.63
C GLU A 436 62.05 -1.82 -20.16
N VAL A 437 62.37 -1.69 -21.46
CA VAL A 437 63.60 -2.19 -22.10
C VAL A 437 64.07 -1.13 -23.11
N ALA A 438 65.35 -0.74 -23.04
CA ALA A 438 65.96 0.27 -23.93
C ALA A 438 66.37 -0.32 -25.29
N GLY A 439 66.37 0.48 -26.36
CA GLY A 439 67.07 0.20 -27.61
C GLY A 439 68.53 0.63 -27.57
N ASP A 440 68.81 1.75 -26.90
CA ASP A 440 70.15 2.29 -26.78
C ASP A 440 71.14 1.40 -26.01
N PHE A 441 72.42 1.48 -26.40
CA PHE A 441 73.51 0.90 -25.62
C PHE A 441 74.85 1.60 -25.79
N TYR A 442 75.76 1.26 -24.88
CA TYR A 442 77.19 1.53 -25.02
C TYR A 442 78.01 0.28 -24.68
N ASP A 443 79.23 0.23 -25.19
CA ASP A 443 80.22 -0.75 -24.75
C ASP A 443 81.63 -0.16 -24.86
N PHE A 444 82.53 -0.67 -24.05
CA PHE A 444 83.95 -0.34 -24.16
C PHE A 444 84.78 -1.52 -23.67
N PHE A 445 85.87 -1.79 -24.37
CA PHE A 445 86.77 -2.90 -24.05
C PHE A 445 88.12 -2.72 -24.75
N PHE A 446 89.18 -3.17 -24.09
CA PHE A 446 90.51 -3.18 -24.68
C PHE A 446 90.62 -4.26 -25.77
N LEU A 447 91.21 -3.91 -26.91
CA LEU A 447 91.59 -4.82 -27.99
C LEU A 447 92.98 -5.41 -27.77
N ASP A 448 93.86 -4.62 -27.15
CA ASP A 448 95.21 -4.93 -26.71
C ASP A 448 95.56 -4.06 -25.49
N ASP A 449 96.83 -4.01 -25.07
CA ASP A 449 97.23 -3.29 -23.86
C ASP A 449 96.95 -1.78 -23.89
N ASN A 450 96.93 -1.15 -25.07
CA ASN A 450 96.88 0.32 -25.19
C ASN A 450 95.75 0.81 -26.11
N THR A 451 94.97 -0.09 -26.70
CA THR A 451 93.91 0.23 -27.65
C THR A 451 92.53 -0.10 -27.07
N LEU A 452 91.72 0.93 -26.87
CA LEU A 452 90.37 0.87 -26.33
C LEU A 452 89.34 1.03 -27.45
N ALA A 453 88.46 0.04 -27.62
CA ALA A 453 87.25 0.19 -28.44
C ALA A 453 86.16 0.87 -27.62
N ILE A 454 85.48 1.84 -28.22
CA ILE A 454 84.39 2.62 -27.62
C ILE A 454 83.22 2.62 -28.58
N ILE A 455 82.05 2.19 -28.09
CA ILE A 455 80.84 2.05 -28.88
C ILE A 455 79.70 2.78 -28.17
N ILE A 456 78.92 3.54 -28.93
CA ILE A 456 77.57 3.97 -28.57
C ILE A 456 76.65 3.71 -29.75
N ALA A 457 75.39 3.37 -29.48
CA ALA A 457 74.43 3.08 -30.51
C ALA A 457 72.99 3.22 -30.01
N ASP A 458 72.10 3.49 -30.96
CA ASP A 458 70.65 3.58 -30.78
C ASP A 458 69.95 2.69 -31.82
N VAL A 459 69.00 1.88 -31.35
CA VAL A 459 68.25 0.93 -32.15
C VAL A 459 66.86 1.47 -32.42
N SER A 460 66.45 1.50 -33.69
CA SER A 460 65.13 1.94 -34.11
C SER A 460 64.01 1.18 -33.39
N GLY A 461 63.01 1.87 -32.85
CA GLY A 461 61.89 1.26 -32.15
C GLY A 461 62.09 1.23 -30.63
N LYS A 462 61.16 0.62 -29.88
CA LYS A 462 61.17 0.65 -28.40
C LYS A 462 60.70 -0.68 -27.80
N GLY A 463 61.08 -0.93 -26.54
CA GLY A 463 60.64 -2.12 -25.80
C GLY A 463 61.44 -3.39 -26.14
N ILE A 464 60.83 -4.56 -25.92
CA ILE A 464 61.55 -5.86 -25.95
C ILE A 464 62.26 -6.11 -27.29
N ALA A 465 61.62 -5.78 -28.42
CA ALA A 465 62.19 -6.02 -29.75
C ALA A 465 63.47 -5.22 -29.99
N ALA A 466 63.49 -3.93 -29.62
CA ALA A 466 64.66 -3.07 -29.70
C ALA A 466 65.79 -3.56 -28.78
N GLY A 467 65.47 -3.96 -27.54
CA GLY A 467 66.46 -4.50 -26.61
C GLY A 467 67.09 -5.83 -27.03
N LEU A 468 66.36 -6.69 -27.76
CA LEU A 468 66.93 -7.92 -28.34
C LEU A 468 67.88 -7.61 -29.50
N PHE A 469 67.48 -6.71 -30.39
CA PHE A 469 68.30 -6.28 -31.53
C PHE A 469 69.56 -5.54 -31.07
N MET A 470 69.45 -4.76 -29.99
CA MET A 470 70.57 -4.18 -29.25
C MET A 470 71.57 -5.25 -28.80
N ALA A 471 71.11 -6.28 -28.09
CA ALA A 471 71.98 -7.32 -27.55
C ALA A 471 72.76 -8.07 -28.64
N VAL A 472 72.09 -8.33 -29.78
CA VAL A 472 72.72 -8.92 -30.97
C VAL A 472 73.77 -7.97 -31.55
N THR A 473 73.41 -6.70 -31.77
CA THR A 473 74.31 -5.69 -32.36
C THR A 473 75.55 -5.49 -31.51
N ARG A 474 75.40 -5.33 -30.19
CA ARG A 474 76.52 -5.20 -29.25
C ARG A 474 77.45 -6.41 -29.31
N THR A 475 76.90 -7.61 -29.29
CA THR A 475 77.67 -8.86 -29.30
C THR A 475 78.44 -9.03 -30.61
N LEU A 476 77.80 -8.72 -31.75
CA LEU A 476 78.43 -8.71 -33.07
C LEU A 476 79.59 -7.73 -33.12
N MET A 477 79.35 -6.46 -32.73
CA MET A 477 80.37 -5.43 -32.78
C MET A 477 81.56 -5.78 -31.91
N LYS A 478 81.33 -6.27 -30.69
CA LYS A 478 82.39 -6.76 -29.81
C LYS A 478 83.21 -7.88 -30.45
N THR A 479 82.53 -8.85 -31.04
CA THR A 479 83.18 -10.00 -31.69
C THR A 479 83.99 -9.60 -32.93
N VAL A 480 83.48 -8.66 -33.73
CA VAL A 480 84.16 -8.19 -34.93
C VAL A 480 85.36 -7.32 -34.57
N CYS A 481 85.23 -6.39 -33.61
CA CYS A 481 86.33 -5.53 -33.16
C CYS A 481 87.49 -6.34 -32.57
N GLN A 482 87.21 -7.43 -31.83
CA GLN A 482 88.23 -8.34 -31.29
C GLN A 482 89.10 -9.02 -32.36
N LYS A 483 88.72 -8.98 -33.65
CA LYS A 483 89.54 -9.48 -34.76
C LYS A 483 90.60 -8.48 -35.22
N GLY A 484 90.71 -7.31 -34.59
CA GLY A 484 91.74 -6.30 -34.88
C GLY A 484 91.57 -5.65 -36.26
N VAL A 485 90.32 -5.41 -36.67
CA VAL A 485 89.98 -4.75 -37.94
C VAL A 485 89.76 -3.25 -37.72
N GLU A 486 89.94 -2.46 -38.77
CA GLU A 486 89.69 -1.01 -38.77
C GLU A 486 88.20 -0.69 -38.51
N PRO A 487 87.85 0.49 -37.95
CA PRO A 487 86.48 0.85 -37.60
C PRO A 487 85.46 0.69 -38.75
N ALA A 488 85.80 1.13 -39.96
CA ALA A 488 84.92 1.00 -41.13
C ALA A 488 84.63 -0.47 -41.45
N ASP A 489 85.67 -1.30 -41.51
CA ASP A 489 85.55 -2.73 -41.78
C ASP A 489 84.76 -3.47 -40.69
N ALA A 490 84.90 -3.02 -39.44
CA ALA A 490 84.18 -3.59 -38.30
C ALA A 490 82.67 -3.38 -38.44
N VAL A 491 82.29 -2.13 -38.73
CA VAL A 491 80.90 -1.75 -38.95
C VAL A 491 80.33 -2.43 -40.20
N GLU A 492 81.08 -2.46 -41.31
CA GLU A 492 80.64 -3.11 -42.56
C GLU A 492 80.35 -4.60 -42.36
N LYS A 493 81.26 -5.34 -41.72
CA LYS A 493 81.08 -6.77 -41.44
C LYS A 493 79.91 -7.05 -40.51
N ALA A 494 79.75 -6.22 -39.47
CA ALA A 494 78.63 -6.37 -38.56
C ALA A 494 77.29 -6.03 -39.25
N ASN A 495 77.27 -4.99 -40.08
CA ASN A 495 76.10 -4.56 -40.85
C ASN A 495 75.62 -5.67 -41.81
N ALA A 496 76.52 -6.30 -42.56
CA ALA A 496 76.18 -7.39 -43.47
C ALA A 496 75.54 -8.60 -42.74
N ILE A 497 75.95 -8.86 -41.49
CA ILE A 497 75.33 -9.93 -40.67
C ILE A 497 74.00 -9.45 -40.08
N LEU A 498 73.90 -8.21 -39.60
CA LEU A 498 72.64 -7.67 -39.06
C LEU A 498 71.53 -7.58 -40.11
N CYS A 499 71.86 -7.42 -41.39
CA CYS A 499 70.87 -7.43 -42.46
C CYS A 499 70.35 -8.84 -42.78
N GLN A 500 71.08 -9.90 -42.42
CA GLN A 500 70.62 -11.28 -42.62
C GLN A 500 69.48 -11.58 -41.64
N ASP A 501 68.35 -12.03 -42.17
CA ASP A 501 67.15 -12.39 -41.40
C ASP A 501 66.54 -11.22 -40.57
N ASN A 502 66.72 -9.97 -41.02
CA ASN A 502 66.11 -8.77 -40.43
C ASN A 502 64.65 -8.53 -40.89
N ASP A 503 63.77 -9.52 -40.70
CA ASP A 503 62.35 -9.44 -41.08
C ASP A 503 61.59 -8.29 -40.37
N ALA A 504 62.12 -7.82 -39.24
CA ALA A 504 61.58 -6.71 -38.48
C ALA A 504 61.91 -5.33 -39.07
N CYS A 505 62.76 -5.26 -40.10
CA CYS A 505 63.26 -4.02 -40.71
C CYS A 505 63.83 -3.03 -39.67
N MET A 506 64.49 -3.55 -38.64
CA MET A 506 65.10 -2.77 -37.57
C MET A 506 66.48 -2.26 -38.03
N PHE A 507 66.86 -1.06 -37.62
CA PHE A 507 68.18 -0.52 -37.90
C PHE A 507 68.82 0.03 -36.62
N THR A 508 70.15 0.14 -36.62
CA THR A 508 70.92 0.65 -35.49
C THR A 508 71.83 1.76 -35.98
N THR A 509 71.68 2.96 -35.42
CA THR A 509 72.69 4.01 -35.56
C THR A 509 73.84 3.69 -34.62
N LEU A 510 75.10 3.79 -35.07
CA LEU A 510 76.25 3.39 -34.24
C LEU A 510 77.46 4.28 -34.46
N PHE A 511 78.15 4.62 -33.37
CA PHE A 511 79.47 5.21 -33.42
C PHE A 511 80.49 4.25 -32.80
N LEU A 512 81.55 3.92 -33.55
CA LEU A 512 82.69 3.12 -33.09
C LEU A 512 83.95 3.97 -33.19
N ALA A 513 84.70 4.05 -32.08
CA ALA A 513 86.06 4.58 -32.05
C ALA A 513 87.05 3.54 -31.52
N ILE A 514 88.21 3.45 -32.16
CA ILE A 514 89.37 2.69 -31.72
C ILE A 514 90.41 3.69 -31.23
N TYR A 515 90.53 3.83 -29.91
CA TYR A 515 91.28 4.88 -29.23
C TYR A 515 92.56 4.33 -28.60
N ASN A 516 93.70 4.87 -28.99
CA ASN A 516 94.98 4.55 -28.38
C ASN A 516 95.21 5.44 -27.15
N VAL A 517 95.22 4.84 -25.96
CA VAL A 517 95.20 5.57 -24.68
C VAL A 517 96.47 6.36 -24.40
N ASP A 518 97.63 5.89 -24.88
CA ASP A 518 98.92 6.58 -24.68
C ASP A 518 99.01 7.83 -25.56
N SER A 519 98.75 7.66 -26.86
CA SER A 519 98.96 8.70 -27.85
C SER A 519 97.80 9.69 -27.89
N GLY A 520 96.57 9.28 -27.52
CA GLY A 520 95.36 10.07 -27.69
C GLY A 520 94.79 10.06 -29.11
N LYS A 521 95.38 9.30 -30.04
CA LYS A 521 94.86 9.14 -31.41
C LYS A 521 93.73 8.13 -31.44
N TYR A 522 92.70 8.41 -32.25
CA TYR A 522 91.66 7.45 -32.53
C TYR A 522 91.22 7.49 -34.00
N SER A 523 90.85 6.33 -34.50
CA SER A 523 90.13 6.16 -35.76
C SER A 523 88.69 5.84 -35.43
N TYR A 524 87.73 6.40 -36.18
CA TYR A 524 86.32 6.18 -35.91
C TYR A 524 85.50 6.01 -37.19
N ALA A 525 84.41 5.26 -37.06
CA ALA A 525 83.34 5.15 -38.04
C ALA A 525 82.03 5.55 -37.37
N ASN A 526 81.28 6.44 -38.02
CA ASN A 526 79.93 6.81 -37.59
C ASN A 526 78.93 6.27 -38.60
N ALA A 527 78.13 5.28 -38.22
CA ALA A 527 77.04 4.65 -38.96
C ALA A 527 75.71 5.35 -38.67
N GLY A 528 75.58 6.60 -39.10
CA GLY A 528 74.33 7.37 -38.99
C GLY A 528 73.94 7.82 -37.57
N HIS A 529 74.85 7.71 -36.60
CA HIS A 529 74.66 8.16 -35.22
C HIS A 529 74.89 9.66 -35.06
N ASN A 530 74.40 10.24 -33.95
CA ASN A 530 74.64 11.63 -33.58
C ASN A 530 76.13 11.96 -33.62
N LEU A 531 76.47 13.17 -34.07
CA LEU A 531 77.88 13.58 -34.20
C LEU A 531 78.50 13.76 -32.80
N PRO A 532 79.59 13.04 -32.48
CA PRO A 532 80.29 13.25 -31.22
C PRO A 532 80.78 14.68 -31.04
N ILE A 533 80.84 15.11 -29.78
CA ILE A 533 81.41 16.40 -29.40
C ILE A 533 82.79 16.17 -28.80
N VAL A 534 83.80 16.89 -29.30
CA VAL A 534 85.07 17.09 -28.61
C VAL A 534 84.92 18.33 -27.74
N LEU A 535 84.79 18.12 -26.43
CA LEU A 535 84.82 19.17 -25.42
C LEU A 535 86.28 19.42 -25.07
N THR A 536 86.81 20.55 -25.54
CA THR A 536 88.19 20.93 -25.24
C THR A 536 88.35 21.31 -23.77
N LYS A 537 89.55 21.20 -23.21
CA LYS A 537 89.83 21.62 -21.81
C LYS A 537 89.46 23.09 -21.50
N ASN A 538 89.36 23.94 -22.52
CA ASN A 538 88.96 25.34 -22.38
C ASN A 538 87.44 25.55 -22.42
N GLY A 539 86.65 24.49 -22.61
CA GLY A 539 85.19 24.51 -22.67
C GLY A 539 84.60 24.78 -24.06
N ASP A 540 85.40 24.76 -25.13
CA ASP A 540 84.86 24.81 -26.50
C ASP A 540 84.34 23.43 -26.92
N CYS A 541 83.11 23.38 -27.42
CA CYS A 541 82.49 22.18 -27.99
C CYS A 541 82.71 22.18 -29.52
N ARG A 542 83.28 21.08 -30.04
CA ARG A 542 83.50 20.90 -31.49
C ARG A 542 82.93 19.56 -31.93
N PHE A 543 82.00 19.59 -32.89
CA PHE A 543 81.47 18.37 -33.49
C PHE A 543 82.51 17.72 -34.41
N LEU A 544 82.57 16.39 -34.40
CA LEU A 544 83.33 15.64 -35.41
C LEU A 544 82.70 15.79 -36.80
N PRO A 545 83.51 15.72 -37.89
CA PRO A 545 82.98 15.84 -39.24
C PRO A 545 82.09 14.64 -39.63
N THR A 546 81.09 14.90 -40.46
CA THR A 546 80.22 13.87 -41.02
C THR A 546 80.95 13.00 -42.04
N LEU A 547 80.75 11.68 -41.98
CA LEU A 547 81.39 10.69 -42.87
C LEU A 547 80.47 10.15 -43.98
N ASN A 548 79.25 10.69 -44.11
CA ASN A 548 78.23 10.30 -45.10
C ASN A 548 77.90 8.79 -45.16
N ASN A 549 77.96 8.09 -44.02
CA ASN A 549 77.51 6.70 -43.91
C ASN A 549 76.02 6.62 -43.56
N ILE A 550 75.42 5.44 -43.75
CA ILE A 550 74.05 5.12 -43.32
C ILE A 550 74.04 4.35 -41.99
N ALA A 551 72.87 4.15 -41.39
CA ALA A 551 72.71 3.29 -40.22
C ALA A 551 72.85 1.80 -40.57
N MET A 552 73.28 1.00 -39.60
CA MET A 552 73.43 -0.45 -39.76
C MET A 552 72.06 -1.13 -39.83
N GLY A 553 71.96 -2.25 -40.55
CA GLY A 553 70.71 -3.03 -40.71
C GLY A 553 69.84 -2.59 -41.89
N ILE A 554 70.27 -1.60 -42.68
CA ILE A 554 69.51 -1.04 -43.81
C ILE A 554 69.90 -1.67 -45.16
N ASP A 555 71.20 -1.76 -45.45
CA ASP A 555 71.73 -2.22 -46.75
C ASP A 555 72.96 -3.10 -46.50
N ASP A 556 72.90 -4.36 -46.92
CA ASP A 556 73.89 -5.41 -46.61
C ASP A 556 75.20 -5.27 -47.40
N VAL A 557 75.23 -4.42 -48.43
CA VAL A 557 76.40 -4.18 -49.29
C VAL A 557 77.02 -2.78 -49.14
N HIS A 558 76.60 -2.01 -48.12
CA HIS A 558 77.10 -0.65 -47.91
C HIS A 558 78.56 -0.62 -47.40
N HIS A 559 79.41 0.17 -48.06
CA HIS A 559 80.78 0.45 -47.62
C HIS A 559 80.84 1.66 -46.70
N TYR A 560 81.43 1.49 -45.52
CA TYR A 560 81.52 2.55 -44.51
C TYR A 560 82.83 3.33 -44.62
N ASN A 561 82.75 4.65 -44.47
CA ASN A 561 83.92 5.53 -44.35
C ASN A 561 84.35 5.66 -42.88
N GLN A 562 85.65 5.83 -42.66
CA GLN A 562 86.23 6.18 -41.37
C GLN A 562 87.05 7.47 -41.45
N SER A 563 87.37 8.05 -40.29
CA SER A 563 88.26 9.20 -40.17
C SER A 563 89.12 9.09 -38.92
N ASP A 564 90.27 9.76 -38.96
CA ASP A 564 91.22 9.82 -37.84
C ASP A 564 91.11 11.17 -37.12
N SER A 565 91.29 11.13 -35.81
CA SER A 565 91.27 12.31 -34.95
C SER A 565 92.17 12.10 -33.72
N HIS A 566 92.28 13.12 -32.88
CA HIS A 566 93.17 13.16 -31.72
C HIS A 566 92.52 13.91 -30.57
N LEU A 567 92.63 13.37 -29.35
CA LEU A 567 92.30 14.07 -28.11
C LEU A 567 93.58 14.61 -27.49
N GLU A 568 93.65 15.93 -27.29
CA GLU A 568 94.72 16.52 -26.49
C GLU A 568 94.50 16.20 -25.00
N VAL A 569 95.56 16.32 -24.21
CA VAL A 569 95.46 16.16 -22.75
C VAL A 569 94.46 17.16 -22.17
N GLY A 570 93.46 16.64 -21.45
CA GLY A 570 92.33 17.38 -20.89
C GLY A 570 91.09 17.46 -21.78
N ASP A 571 91.18 17.07 -23.06
CA ASP A 571 90.02 17.04 -23.96
C ASP A 571 89.15 15.80 -23.67
N CYS A 572 87.83 15.99 -23.81
CA CYS A 572 86.84 14.96 -23.58
C CYS A 572 86.05 14.69 -24.87
N LEU A 573 86.02 13.43 -25.30
CA LEU A 573 85.09 12.96 -26.32
C LEU A 573 83.76 12.62 -25.63
N VAL A 574 82.71 13.29 -26.09
CA VAL A 574 81.35 13.24 -25.56
C VAL A 574 80.47 12.55 -26.61
N LEU A 575 80.03 11.35 -26.28
CA LEU A 575 79.11 10.53 -27.08
C LEU A 575 77.73 10.56 -26.44
N TYR A 576 76.68 10.67 -27.25
CA TYR A 576 75.31 10.74 -26.80
C TYR A 576 74.33 10.23 -27.88
N THR A 577 73.16 9.77 -27.45
CA THR A 577 72.03 9.43 -28.32
C THR A 577 71.08 10.61 -28.49
N ASP A 578 70.25 10.57 -29.53
CA ASP A 578 69.29 11.62 -29.84
C ASP A 578 68.31 11.92 -28.69
N GLY A 579 68.03 10.97 -27.81
CA GLY A 579 67.25 11.18 -26.60
C GLY A 579 67.75 12.31 -25.68
N VAL A 580 69.04 12.68 -25.77
CA VAL A 580 69.56 13.90 -25.10
C VAL A 580 69.07 15.17 -25.80
N THR A 581 69.25 15.27 -27.11
CA THR A 581 68.97 16.49 -27.88
C THR A 581 67.49 16.65 -28.24
N GLU A 582 66.77 15.55 -28.36
CA GLU A 582 65.35 15.48 -28.70
C GLU A 582 64.44 15.38 -27.48
N ALA A 583 64.99 15.35 -26.26
CA ALA A 583 64.20 15.53 -25.04
C ALA A 583 63.35 16.81 -25.17
N THR A 584 62.05 16.72 -24.86
CA THR A 584 61.08 17.82 -25.05
C THR A 584 60.63 18.38 -23.71
N ASP A 585 60.43 19.70 -23.65
CA ASP A 585 59.72 20.33 -22.53
C ASP A 585 58.19 20.21 -22.69
N GLY A 586 57.43 20.66 -21.69
CA GLY A 586 55.96 20.64 -21.73
C GLY A 586 55.32 21.52 -22.82
N SER A 587 56.10 22.20 -23.65
CA SER A 587 55.67 22.97 -24.83
C SER A 587 56.22 22.38 -26.14
N ASP A 588 56.71 21.14 -26.13
CA ASP A 588 57.31 20.42 -27.26
C ASP A 588 58.59 21.07 -27.82
N ASN A 589 59.30 21.92 -27.05
CA ASN A 589 60.60 22.43 -27.48
C ASN A 589 61.70 21.41 -27.19
N LEU A 590 62.56 21.15 -28.18
CA LEU A 590 63.71 20.24 -28.04
C LEU A 590 64.79 20.84 -27.13
N TYR A 591 65.46 19.97 -26.36
CA TYR A 591 66.60 20.34 -25.52
C TYR A 591 67.72 20.96 -26.34
N GLY A 592 68.00 20.36 -27.51
CA GLY A 592 68.87 20.88 -28.54
C GLY A 592 70.36 20.79 -28.22
N GLU A 593 71.16 20.82 -29.28
CA GLU A 593 72.62 20.75 -29.21
C GLU A 593 73.26 21.99 -28.56
N GLU A 594 72.66 23.17 -28.74
CA GLU A 594 73.16 24.45 -28.21
C GLU A 594 73.19 24.41 -26.68
N ARG A 595 72.06 24.05 -26.06
CA ARG A 595 71.94 23.92 -24.61
C ARG A 595 72.83 22.81 -24.06
N PHE A 596 72.91 21.67 -24.76
CA PHE A 596 73.79 20.58 -24.36
C PHE A 596 75.26 21.03 -24.31
N CYS A 597 75.73 21.73 -25.34
CA CYS A 597 77.08 22.33 -25.38
C CYS A 597 77.29 23.36 -24.26
N GLU A 598 76.31 24.22 -23.96
CA GLU A 598 76.40 25.19 -22.86
C GLU A 598 76.60 24.49 -21.50
N LYS A 599 75.86 23.40 -21.25
CA LYS A 599 75.94 22.64 -20.00
C LYS A 599 77.25 21.88 -19.88
N LEU A 600 77.76 21.32 -20.98
CA LEU A 600 79.09 20.73 -21.04
C LEU A 600 80.17 21.77 -20.70
N LYS A 601 80.11 22.95 -21.33
CA LYS A 601 81.06 24.05 -21.13
C LYS A 601 81.12 24.54 -19.68
N ILE A 602 79.96 24.75 -19.03
CA ILE A 602 79.91 25.21 -17.62
C ILE A 602 80.51 24.17 -16.67
N ASN A 603 80.48 22.89 -17.03
CA ASN A 603 80.93 21.80 -16.17
C ASN A 603 82.30 21.22 -16.54
N VAL A 604 83.00 21.74 -17.55
CA VAL A 604 84.25 21.18 -18.12
C VAL A 604 85.33 20.83 -17.08
N SER A 605 85.43 21.60 -16.00
CA SER A 605 86.43 21.38 -14.94
C SER A 605 86.07 20.27 -13.93
N ASN A 606 84.88 19.67 -14.01
CA ASN A 606 84.47 18.59 -13.09
C ASN A 606 84.96 17.22 -13.61
N PRO A 607 85.04 16.18 -12.75
CA PRO A 607 85.19 14.79 -13.21
C PRO A 607 84.11 14.37 -14.21
N VAL A 608 84.43 13.52 -15.19
CA VAL A 608 83.49 13.12 -16.26
C VAL A 608 82.15 12.57 -15.72
N GLU A 609 82.19 11.82 -14.62
CA GLU A 609 81.00 11.33 -13.91
C GLU A 609 80.11 12.49 -13.40
N VAL A 610 80.73 13.53 -12.83
CA VAL A 610 80.03 14.70 -12.30
C VAL A 610 79.45 15.53 -13.45
N ILE A 611 80.13 15.61 -14.59
CA ILE A 611 79.61 16.29 -15.79
C ILE A 611 78.34 15.58 -16.26
N LEU A 612 78.41 14.26 -16.44
CA LEU A 612 77.28 13.46 -16.92
C LEU A 612 76.08 13.53 -15.96
N ASN A 613 76.30 13.33 -14.65
CA ASN A 613 75.22 13.40 -13.65
C ASN A 613 74.55 14.79 -13.59
N LYS A 614 75.31 15.87 -13.83
CA LYS A 614 74.73 17.21 -13.89
C LYS A 614 73.90 17.45 -15.14
N ILE A 615 74.26 16.82 -16.26
CA ILE A 615 73.48 16.89 -17.50
C ILE A 615 72.17 16.13 -17.33
N GLU A 616 72.21 14.92 -16.77
CA GLU A 616 71.01 14.15 -16.43
C GLU A 616 70.03 14.96 -15.56
N VAL A 617 70.53 15.59 -14.48
CA VAL A 617 69.68 16.43 -13.62
C VAL A 617 69.08 17.62 -14.38
N ASP A 618 69.78 18.15 -15.40
CA ASP A 618 69.25 19.23 -16.24
C ASP A 618 68.19 18.71 -17.23
N LEU A 619 68.41 17.53 -17.80
CA LEU A 619 67.46 16.82 -18.68
C LEU A 619 66.17 16.50 -17.91
N ASP A 620 66.26 15.89 -16.73
CA ASP A 620 65.10 15.59 -15.87
C ASP A 620 64.27 16.83 -15.53
N LYS A 621 64.95 17.95 -15.24
CA LYS A 621 64.27 19.23 -14.99
C LYS A 621 63.63 19.82 -16.23
N PHE A 622 64.16 19.54 -17.42
CA PHE A 622 63.64 20.04 -18.67
C PHE A 622 62.42 19.24 -19.14
N GLN A 623 62.50 17.91 -19.11
CA GLN A 623 61.46 17.01 -19.60
C GLN A 623 60.32 16.72 -18.60
N GLY A 624 60.55 16.92 -17.30
CA GLY A 624 59.56 16.60 -16.26
C GLY A 624 59.36 15.09 -16.11
N GLU A 625 58.11 14.62 -16.01
CA GLU A 625 57.78 13.21 -15.72
C GLU A 625 57.70 12.29 -16.96
N ASN A 626 57.83 12.82 -18.18
CA ASN A 626 57.59 12.06 -19.42
C ASN A 626 58.84 12.01 -20.31
N GLN A 627 59.73 11.04 -20.09
CA GLN A 627 60.84 10.77 -21.01
C GLN A 627 60.31 10.17 -22.32
N PHE A 628 60.64 10.81 -23.45
CA PHE A 628 60.16 10.39 -24.77
C PHE A 628 60.98 9.24 -25.37
N ASP A 629 62.32 9.33 -25.31
CA ASP A 629 63.25 8.34 -25.84
C ASP A 629 64.34 7.92 -24.86
N ASP A 630 65.02 6.83 -25.13
CA ASP A 630 66.14 6.35 -24.32
C ASP A 630 67.28 7.39 -24.31
N ILE A 631 67.87 7.63 -23.14
CA ILE A 631 68.94 8.63 -22.98
C ILE A 631 70.23 7.90 -22.67
N THR A 632 71.20 8.00 -23.57
CA THR A 632 72.52 7.38 -23.40
C THR A 632 73.63 8.37 -23.61
N MET A 633 74.60 8.34 -22.71
CA MET A 633 75.78 9.21 -22.74
C MET A 633 77.02 8.41 -22.37
N LEU A 634 78.12 8.60 -23.09
CA LEU A 634 79.45 8.05 -22.77
C LEU A 634 80.50 9.13 -22.96
N PHE A 635 81.20 9.49 -21.88
CA PHE A 635 82.25 10.49 -21.90
C PHE A 635 83.59 9.83 -21.61
N ILE A 636 84.61 10.15 -22.42
CA ILE A 636 85.99 9.76 -22.21
C ILE A 636 86.89 10.99 -22.28
N ARG A 637 87.66 11.25 -21.22
CA ARG A 637 88.59 12.36 -21.13
C ARG A 637 90.01 11.84 -21.03
N ARG A 638 90.92 12.42 -21.81
CA ARG A 638 92.36 12.14 -21.70
C ARG A 638 92.94 12.92 -20.52
N ASN A 639 93.73 12.25 -19.68
CA ASN A 639 94.34 12.85 -18.49
C ASN A 639 95.71 13.48 -18.74
#